data_AF-A0A351LC36-F1
#
_entry.id   AF-A0A351LC36-F1
#
_cell.length_a   1.000
_cell.length_b   1.000
_cell.length_c   1.000
_cell.angle_alpha   90.00
_cell.angle_beta   90.00
_cell.angle_gamma   90.00
#
_symmetry.space_group_name_H-M   'P 1'
#
loop_
_entity.id
_entity.type
_entity.pdbx_description
1 polymer ?
#
loop_
_entity_poly.entity_id
_entity_poly.type
_entity_poly.pdbx_seq_one_letter_code
_entity_poly.pdbx_strand_id
1 'polypeptide(L)'
;MATNTENQPNSQLTLYDPSNSPLVVREANLILTKQESEFVEARLTFCVELELYLRIDTQALFNLKPDVRTSLTGDEFQPNFDIQISASLKPDLLPLLLEITNVENLTSTSQQQLSVPLESISQTKTESSESPIHPLLATESWLGLSVQQIQASKTTGYRTLWSYINPIALSATNPNGEEIAQGIANFFQDMVGENLDGIAEDFSTQTIEALSNLFQELYVEPSQEASQESTAESSIFDTMLEFFTQDDWSFVKVEGEPALQLAIEGNNGRWNCYAEANESQQQMVFYSLCPINAPASKRQALAEFLTRINYGTIIGNFELDMEDGQIRYKTSIDVEGATLTFAQIKNLVYTNVRMMDEHLPGIMSVINRNLSSNEAITIQETLPSFDKNGQSADVKDSQEVAAPLPDNFEEKPLDTSQQEAATPSHQSSVQKQQQKPGIKTDVMSLLTPEETASFENAMQSALAGQIRTAKSLLAQIKSQFLAKKGNGEQIFAEANYLFQRSNLTPAVINELNGFDKALLTELQKHIPIFVDPNLPGKTVKIHYDVNEDMVSHIYLKVSARTVVQDIKSRLQTLKIMHHYWRLAERIRLLIEAVKQQGEPRVGSKAKAALVELQKLFSSIDARLQQFATGSLTPKLEIEALIEIGQLTEQLPVYEQVLKDVGYL
;
A
#
# COMPACT_ATOMS: atom_id res chain seq x y z
N MET A 1 -23.79 -2.62 39.44
CA MET A 1 -25.25 -2.69 39.75
C MET A 1 -25.96 -3.03 38.45
N ALA A 2 -26.71 -4.12 38.42
CA ALA A 2 -27.43 -4.58 37.24
C ALA A 2 -28.61 -3.64 36.96
N THR A 3 -28.53 -2.86 35.88
CA THR A 3 -29.66 -2.11 35.34
C THR A 3 -30.49 -3.05 34.47
N ASN A 4 -31.59 -3.56 35.01
CA ASN A 4 -32.63 -4.23 34.24
C ASN A 4 -33.25 -3.22 33.27
N THR A 5 -32.80 -3.21 32.02
CA THR A 5 -33.56 -2.68 30.89
C THR A 5 -34.70 -3.64 30.60
N GLU A 6 -35.94 -3.18 30.74
CA GLU A 6 -37.13 -3.92 30.29
C GLU A 6 -37.01 -4.17 28.78
N ASN A 7 -36.62 -5.39 28.40
CA ASN A 7 -36.60 -5.85 27.01
C ASN A 7 -38.01 -5.78 26.44
N GLN A 8 -38.23 -4.95 25.40
CA GLN A 8 -39.39 -5.11 24.53
C GLN A 8 -39.25 -6.46 23.80
N PRO A 9 -40.13 -7.45 24.03
CA PRO A 9 -39.83 -8.85 23.66
C PRO A 9 -39.95 -9.20 22.17
N ASN A 10 -39.91 -8.24 21.22
CA ASN A 10 -40.11 -8.56 19.80
C ASN A 10 -39.64 -7.46 18.83
N SER A 11 -38.56 -6.73 19.15
CA SER A 11 -37.96 -5.77 18.22
C SER A 11 -37.15 -6.51 17.14
N GLN A 12 -37.67 -6.51 15.92
CA GLN A 12 -36.94 -6.98 14.74
C GLN A 12 -36.38 -5.78 13.97
N LEU A 13 -35.17 -5.92 13.44
CA LEU A 13 -34.57 -4.95 12.54
C LEU A 13 -34.05 -5.69 11.31
N THR A 14 -34.31 -5.16 10.12
CA THR A 14 -33.72 -5.71 8.88
C THR A 14 -32.56 -4.84 8.48
N LEU A 15 -31.37 -5.42 8.51
CA LEU A 15 -30.13 -4.82 8.01
C LEU A 15 -29.78 -5.44 6.66
N TYR A 16 -28.83 -4.86 5.95
CA TYR A 16 -28.44 -5.28 4.61
C TYR A 16 -26.93 -5.40 4.47
N ASP A 17 -26.50 -6.48 3.84
CA ASP A 17 -25.10 -6.66 3.49
C ASP A 17 -24.73 -5.82 2.25
N PRO A 18 -23.43 -5.72 1.88
CA PRO A 18 -22.98 -4.95 0.71
C PRO A 18 -23.55 -5.43 -0.63
N SER A 19 -24.17 -6.62 -0.67
CA SER A 19 -24.86 -7.15 -1.86
C SER A 19 -26.37 -6.86 -1.84
N ASN A 20 -26.82 -5.97 -0.94
CA ASN A 20 -28.22 -5.63 -0.70
C ASN A 20 -29.09 -6.80 -0.24
N SER A 21 -28.47 -7.87 0.29
CA SER A 21 -29.19 -9.04 0.77
C SER A 21 -29.64 -8.84 2.22
N PRO A 22 -30.93 -9.04 2.54
CA PRO A 22 -31.48 -8.73 3.84
C PRO A 22 -30.95 -9.66 4.94
N LEU A 23 -30.88 -9.10 6.14
CA LEU A 23 -30.38 -9.72 7.36
C LEU A 23 -31.31 -9.33 8.51
N VAL A 24 -32.25 -10.21 8.82
CA VAL A 24 -33.26 -9.97 9.87
C VAL A 24 -32.67 -10.36 11.22
N VAL A 25 -32.51 -9.39 12.11
CA VAL A 25 -32.01 -9.57 13.47
C VAL A 25 -33.13 -9.47 14.49
N ARG A 26 -33.05 -10.24 15.57
CA ARG A 26 -34.06 -10.31 16.64
C ARG A 26 -33.57 -9.59 17.89
N GLU A 27 -34.50 -9.19 18.75
CA GLU A 27 -34.20 -8.53 20.04
C GLU A 27 -33.28 -7.32 19.87
N ALA A 28 -33.45 -6.60 18.75
CA ALA A 28 -32.62 -5.45 18.45
C ALA A 28 -32.90 -4.31 19.45
N ASN A 29 -31.84 -3.68 19.94
CA ASN A 29 -31.92 -2.57 20.88
C ASN A 29 -30.85 -1.53 20.51
N LEU A 30 -31.27 -0.29 20.30
CA LEU A 30 -30.39 0.82 19.98
C LEU A 30 -30.34 1.80 21.15
N ILE A 31 -29.14 2.05 21.66
CA ILE A 31 -28.88 2.92 22.81
C ILE A 31 -27.94 4.05 22.36
N LEU A 32 -28.34 5.29 22.59
CA LEU A 32 -27.51 6.48 22.43
C LEU A 32 -26.87 6.85 23.77
N THR A 33 -25.55 7.07 23.79
CA THR A 33 -24.81 7.52 24.98
C THR A 33 -24.47 9.01 24.87
N LYS A 34 -24.58 9.75 25.99
CA LYS A 34 -24.35 11.19 26.09
C LYS A 34 -23.19 11.53 27.02
N GLN A 35 -22.30 12.43 26.61
CA GLN A 35 -21.20 12.97 27.41
C GLN A 35 -21.19 14.50 27.29
N GLU A 36 -21.06 15.23 28.42
CA GLU A 36 -21.01 16.70 28.49
C GLU A 36 -22.11 17.47 27.71
N SER A 37 -23.26 16.81 27.47
CA SER A 37 -24.41 17.31 26.71
C SER A 37 -24.41 17.06 25.20
N GLU A 38 -23.46 16.29 24.68
CA GLU A 38 -23.42 15.81 23.30
C GLU A 38 -23.58 14.29 23.23
N PHE A 39 -24.17 13.78 22.14
CA PHE A 39 -24.24 12.34 21.90
C PHE A 39 -22.91 11.86 21.34
N VAL A 40 -22.34 10.83 21.97
CA VAL A 40 -20.99 10.34 21.68
C VAL A 40 -20.95 8.88 21.26
N GLU A 41 -22.08 8.16 21.27
CA GLU A 41 -22.11 6.77 20.83
C GLU A 41 -23.54 6.37 20.47
N ALA A 42 -23.69 5.52 19.46
CA ALA A 42 -24.91 4.78 19.19
C ALA A 42 -24.59 3.28 19.15
N ARG A 43 -25.12 2.52 20.10
CA ARG A 43 -24.85 1.09 20.26
C ARG A 43 -26.08 0.26 19.92
N LEU A 44 -25.94 -0.61 18.92
CA LEU A 44 -26.94 -1.59 18.54
C LEU A 44 -26.56 -2.96 19.12
N THR A 45 -27.47 -3.57 19.86
CA THR A 45 -27.34 -4.96 20.36
C THR A 45 -28.47 -5.80 19.80
N PHE A 46 -28.19 -7.01 19.33
CA PHE A 46 -29.19 -7.89 18.73
C PHE A 46 -28.79 -9.37 18.83
N CYS A 47 -29.75 -10.26 18.61
CA CYS A 47 -29.60 -11.70 18.66
C CYS A 47 -29.76 -12.33 17.26
N VAL A 48 -28.91 -13.33 16.96
CA VAL A 48 -28.92 -14.11 15.72
C VAL A 48 -28.78 -15.61 16.01
N GLU A 49 -29.28 -16.43 15.09
CA GLU A 49 -29.06 -17.88 15.12
C GLU A 49 -27.69 -18.24 14.53
N LEU A 50 -27.22 -19.46 14.82
CA LEU A 50 -25.89 -19.92 14.38
C LEU A 50 -25.71 -19.83 12.85
N GLU A 51 -26.73 -20.17 12.06
CA GLU A 51 -26.66 -20.11 10.60
C GLU A 51 -26.40 -18.68 10.10
N LEU A 52 -27.11 -17.70 10.66
CA LEU A 52 -26.95 -16.30 10.31
C LEU A 52 -25.61 -15.74 10.81
N TYR A 53 -25.18 -16.17 12.00
CA TYR A 53 -23.85 -15.83 12.52
C TYR A 53 -22.73 -16.34 11.61
N LEU A 54 -22.81 -17.57 11.11
CA LEU A 54 -21.80 -18.12 10.19
C LEU A 54 -21.68 -17.29 8.92
N ARG A 55 -22.79 -16.75 8.41
CA ARG A 55 -22.79 -15.79 7.29
C ARG A 55 -22.10 -14.48 7.68
N ILE A 56 -22.47 -13.89 8.82
CA ILE A 56 -21.84 -12.66 9.36
C ILE A 56 -20.33 -12.85 9.49
N ASP A 57 -19.90 -13.97 10.05
CA ASP A 57 -18.50 -14.32 10.29
C ASP A 57 -17.73 -14.50 8.97
N THR A 58 -18.27 -15.30 8.05
CA THR A 58 -17.63 -15.59 6.76
C THR A 58 -17.51 -14.35 5.87
N GLN A 59 -18.49 -13.45 5.93
CA GLN A 59 -18.53 -12.23 5.13
C GLN A 59 -17.97 -11.01 5.88
N ALA A 60 -17.48 -11.18 7.12
CA ALA A 60 -16.98 -10.12 8.00
C ALA A 60 -17.95 -8.92 8.12
N LEU A 61 -19.27 -9.17 8.14
CA LEU A 61 -20.29 -8.13 8.28
C LEU A 61 -20.15 -7.44 9.64
N PHE A 62 -20.66 -6.21 9.76
CA PHE A 62 -20.46 -5.37 10.96
C PHE A 62 -18.98 -5.11 11.28
N ASN A 63 -18.10 -5.18 10.28
CA ASN A 63 -16.66 -5.06 10.46
C ASN A 63 -16.09 -6.10 11.46
N LEU A 64 -16.78 -7.24 11.68
CA LEU A 64 -16.35 -8.32 12.55
C LEU A 64 -15.30 -9.20 11.86
N LYS A 65 -14.10 -8.68 11.64
CA LYS A 65 -13.03 -9.44 10.98
C LYS A 65 -12.45 -10.52 11.93
N PRO A 66 -12.17 -11.75 11.45
CA PRO A 66 -11.56 -12.81 12.25
C PRO A 66 -10.23 -12.44 12.91
N ASP A 67 -9.44 -11.60 12.24
CA ASP A 67 -8.03 -11.33 12.57
C ASP A 67 -7.85 -10.36 13.76
N VAL A 68 -8.93 -9.75 14.26
CA VAL A 68 -8.91 -8.77 15.37
C VAL A 68 -9.82 -9.18 16.53
N ARG A 69 -9.84 -10.47 16.87
CA ARG A 69 -10.72 -11.03 17.92
C ARG A 69 -9.94 -11.51 19.13
N THR A 70 -10.38 -11.13 20.33
CA THR A 70 -9.92 -11.72 21.60
C THR A 70 -10.98 -12.68 22.12
N SER A 71 -10.65 -13.97 22.23
CA SER A 71 -11.59 -14.98 22.71
C SER A 71 -11.95 -14.75 24.18
N LEU A 72 -13.25 -14.74 24.50
CA LEU A 72 -13.75 -14.73 25.88
C LEU A 72 -13.61 -16.11 26.52
N THR A 73 -13.87 -17.18 25.75
CA THR A 73 -13.58 -18.58 26.10
C THR A 73 -13.39 -19.42 24.83
N GLY A 74 -12.60 -20.50 24.87
CA GLY A 74 -12.30 -21.34 23.70
C GLY A 74 -13.38 -22.36 23.30
N ASP A 75 -14.66 -22.18 23.68
CA ASP A 75 -15.74 -23.13 23.38
C ASP A 75 -16.49 -22.71 22.10
N GLU A 76 -16.88 -23.67 21.26
CA GLU A 76 -17.64 -23.41 20.03
C GLU A 76 -19.09 -22.97 20.31
N PHE A 77 -19.64 -22.17 19.39
CA PHE A 77 -21.05 -21.78 19.43
C PHE A 77 -21.97 -22.99 19.16
N GLN A 78 -23.02 -23.12 19.97
CA GLN A 78 -23.97 -24.22 19.91
C GLN A 78 -25.23 -23.81 19.11
N PRO A 79 -25.82 -24.68 18.28
CA PRO A 79 -26.98 -24.32 17.43
C PRO A 79 -28.24 -23.92 18.20
N ASN A 80 -28.41 -24.38 19.44
CA ASN A 80 -29.65 -24.23 20.21
C ASN A 80 -29.72 -22.96 21.08
N PHE A 81 -28.73 -22.08 20.98
CA PHE A 81 -28.65 -20.87 21.79
C PHE A 81 -28.48 -19.66 20.87
N ASP A 82 -29.18 -18.56 21.17
CA ASP A 82 -29.04 -17.31 20.44
C ASP A 82 -27.66 -16.69 20.69
N ILE A 83 -27.05 -16.17 19.62
CA ILE A 83 -25.77 -15.46 19.66
C ILE A 83 -26.09 -13.97 19.68
N GLN A 84 -25.65 -13.29 20.74
CA GLN A 84 -25.78 -11.85 20.90
C GLN A 84 -24.59 -11.13 20.27
N ILE A 85 -24.87 -10.12 19.44
CA ILE A 85 -23.87 -9.25 18.83
C ILE A 85 -24.13 -7.83 19.33
N SER A 86 -23.04 -7.15 19.72
CA SER A 86 -23.05 -5.72 20.04
C SER A 86 -22.19 -4.99 19.02
N ALA A 87 -22.70 -3.89 18.44
CA ALA A 87 -21.99 -3.06 17.48
C ALA A 87 -22.21 -1.56 17.76
N SER A 88 -21.20 -0.73 17.48
CA SER A 88 -21.29 0.73 17.54
C SER A 88 -21.47 1.30 16.13
N LEU A 89 -22.29 2.33 15.97
CA LEU A 89 -22.37 3.08 14.71
C LEU A 89 -21.05 3.83 14.49
N LYS A 90 -20.64 3.98 13.23
CA LYS A 90 -19.50 4.83 12.89
C LYS A 90 -19.78 6.31 13.22
N PRO A 91 -18.77 7.08 13.67
CA PRO A 91 -18.97 8.45 14.17
C PRO A 91 -19.58 9.42 13.16
N ASP A 92 -19.20 9.29 11.89
CA ASP A 92 -19.68 10.10 10.75
C ASP A 92 -21.17 9.95 10.47
N LEU A 93 -21.77 8.82 10.87
CA LEU A 93 -23.20 8.54 10.68
C LEU A 93 -24.04 8.90 11.91
N LEU A 94 -23.42 9.28 13.02
CA LEU A 94 -24.13 9.68 14.24
C LEU A 94 -25.03 10.91 14.02
N PRO A 95 -24.61 11.99 13.34
CA PRO A 95 -25.50 13.12 13.07
C PRO A 95 -26.75 12.73 12.28
N LEU A 96 -26.61 11.84 11.30
CA LEU A 96 -27.72 11.33 10.48
C LEU A 96 -28.73 10.54 11.35
N LEU A 97 -28.24 9.73 12.28
CA LEU A 97 -29.11 9.02 13.22
C LEU A 97 -29.88 10.00 14.13
N LEU A 98 -29.23 11.06 14.61
CA LEU A 98 -29.86 12.06 15.48
C LEU A 98 -30.97 12.84 14.74
N GLU A 99 -30.77 13.14 13.45
CA GLU A 99 -31.77 13.80 12.61
C GLU A 99 -33.02 12.95 12.45
N ILE A 100 -32.86 11.67 12.10
CA ILE A 100 -33.98 10.75 11.83
C ILE A 100 -34.76 10.41 13.11
N THR A 101 -34.08 10.38 14.25
CA THR A 101 -34.67 9.99 15.53
C THR A 101 -35.37 11.16 16.24
N ASN A 102 -35.30 12.39 15.70
CA ASN A 102 -35.95 13.59 16.25
C ASN A 102 -35.71 13.75 17.77
N VAL A 103 -34.45 13.61 18.19
CA VAL A 103 -34.05 13.52 19.60
C VAL A 103 -34.43 14.77 20.41
N GLU A 104 -34.64 15.92 19.75
CA GLU A 104 -35.11 17.16 20.37
C GLU A 104 -36.50 17.04 21.05
N ASN A 105 -37.33 16.07 20.64
CA ASN A 105 -38.64 15.81 21.25
C ASN A 105 -38.60 14.78 22.41
N LEU A 106 -37.45 14.16 22.68
CA LEU A 106 -37.28 13.23 23.80
C LEU A 106 -36.90 14.04 25.05
N THR A 107 -37.90 14.40 25.86
CA THR A 107 -37.72 15.24 27.04
C THR A 107 -36.72 14.62 28.04
N SER A 108 -35.72 15.46 28.36
CA SER A 108 -34.65 15.26 29.33
C SER A 108 -35.10 14.76 30.70
N THR A 109 -34.63 13.58 31.09
CA THR A 109 -34.57 13.19 32.52
C THR A 109 -33.27 12.43 32.77
N SER A 110 -32.19 13.12 33.14
CA SER A 110 -30.99 12.60 33.84
C SER A 110 -30.29 11.31 33.34
N GLN A 111 -30.66 10.75 32.19
CA GLN A 111 -30.12 9.50 31.70
C GLN A 111 -28.97 9.80 30.73
N GLN A 112 -27.78 9.33 31.07
CA GLN A 112 -26.61 9.31 30.18
C GLN A 112 -26.81 8.40 28.97
N GLN A 113 -27.88 7.61 28.95
CA GLN A 113 -28.22 6.67 27.87
C GLN A 113 -29.70 6.78 27.48
N LEU A 114 -29.99 6.78 26.18
CA LEU A 114 -31.33 6.93 25.61
C LEU A 114 -31.63 5.76 24.67
N SER A 115 -32.70 5.01 24.92
CA SER A 115 -33.18 3.97 24.01
C SER A 115 -33.92 4.60 22.83
N VAL A 116 -33.56 4.21 21.61
CA VAL A 116 -34.16 4.73 20.37
C VAL A 116 -35.21 3.74 19.84
N PRO A 117 -36.44 4.19 19.51
CA PRO A 117 -37.42 3.35 18.81
C PRO A 117 -36.89 2.92 17.44
N LEU A 118 -36.75 1.61 17.23
CA LEU A 118 -36.24 1.05 15.97
C LEU A 118 -37.19 1.24 14.78
N GLU A 119 -38.45 1.57 15.04
CA GLU A 119 -39.45 1.88 14.01
C GLU A 119 -39.03 3.08 13.16
N SER A 120 -38.41 4.10 13.77
CA SER A 120 -37.91 5.29 13.08
C SER A 120 -36.82 4.96 12.06
N ILE A 121 -35.99 3.95 12.34
CA ILE A 121 -34.89 3.51 11.48
C ILE A 121 -35.38 2.51 10.44
N SER A 122 -36.34 1.65 10.82
CA SER A 122 -36.93 0.66 9.90
C SER A 122 -37.75 1.32 8.79
N GLN A 123 -38.31 2.51 9.05
CA GLN A 123 -39.10 3.28 8.09
C GLN A 123 -38.26 4.09 7.08
N THR A 124 -36.93 4.18 7.24
CA THR A 124 -36.04 4.85 6.26
C THR A 124 -35.84 4.01 4.99
N LYS A 125 -36.50 2.87 4.88
CA LYS A 125 -36.50 2.02 3.70
C LYS A 125 -37.30 2.68 2.57
N THR A 126 -36.63 3.00 1.48
CA THR A 126 -37.28 3.42 0.23
C THR A 126 -38.09 2.27 -0.38
N GLU A 127 -39.33 2.53 -0.77
CA GLU A 127 -40.26 1.54 -1.36
C GLU A 127 -39.87 1.10 -2.79
N SER A 128 -38.94 1.81 -3.42
CA SER A 128 -38.42 1.55 -4.76
C SER A 128 -37.25 0.57 -4.75
N SER A 129 -37.33 -0.46 -5.60
CA SER A 129 -36.28 -1.47 -5.81
C SER A 129 -34.98 -0.95 -6.43
N GLU A 130 -34.94 0.33 -6.82
CA GLU A 130 -33.82 1.00 -7.50
C GLU A 130 -33.12 2.06 -6.63
N SER A 131 -33.58 2.29 -5.38
CA SER A 131 -32.97 3.30 -4.50
C SER A 131 -31.90 2.69 -3.58
N PRO A 132 -30.79 3.40 -3.31
CA PRO A 132 -29.73 2.90 -2.44
C PRO A 132 -30.25 2.70 -1.02
N ILE A 133 -29.78 1.63 -0.37
CA ILE A 133 -30.16 1.30 1.00
C ILE A 133 -29.69 2.42 1.93
N HIS A 134 -30.56 2.82 2.85
CA HIS A 134 -30.23 3.87 3.80
C HIS A 134 -28.98 3.47 4.63
N PRO A 135 -27.96 4.33 4.76
CA PRO A 135 -26.68 3.97 5.41
C PRO A 135 -26.82 3.35 6.81
N LEU A 136 -27.79 3.80 7.61
CA LEU A 136 -28.04 3.25 8.95
C LEU A 136 -28.51 1.78 8.95
N LEU A 137 -29.06 1.29 7.84
CA LEU A 137 -29.49 -0.10 7.66
C LEU A 137 -28.39 -0.99 7.06
N ALA A 138 -27.27 -0.40 6.65
CA ALA A 138 -26.17 -1.11 6.02
C ALA A 138 -25.24 -1.70 7.09
N THR A 139 -24.85 -2.97 6.96
CA THR A 139 -24.02 -3.66 7.97
C THR A 139 -22.63 -3.05 8.12
N GLU A 140 -22.06 -2.46 7.07
CA GLU A 140 -20.75 -1.81 7.04
C GLU A 140 -20.68 -0.50 7.84
N SER A 141 -21.84 0.08 8.16
CA SER A 141 -21.98 1.28 8.99
C SER A 141 -21.76 1.01 10.49
N TRP A 142 -21.66 -0.26 10.87
CA TRP A 142 -21.58 -0.70 12.26
C TRP A 142 -20.25 -1.40 12.54
N LEU A 143 -19.59 -1.03 13.63
CA LEU A 143 -18.35 -1.59 14.15
C LEU A 143 -18.68 -2.60 15.26
N GLY A 144 -18.57 -3.89 14.97
CA GLY A 144 -18.86 -4.95 15.91
C GLY A 144 -17.88 -4.93 17.09
N LEU A 145 -18.42 -4.81 18.30
CA LEU A 145 -17.68 -4.70 19.57
C LEU A 145 -17.44 -6.08 20.19
N SER A 146 -18.48 -6.91 20.22
CA SER A 146 -18.41 -8.24 20.81
C SER A 146 -19.48 -9.18 20.29
N VAL A 147 -19.17 -10.47 20.30
CA VAL A 147 -20.09 -11.56 20.02
C VAL A 147 -20.08 -12.52 21.20
N GLN A 148 -21.26 -12.86 21.73
CA GLN A 148 -21.40 -13.67 22.94
C GLN A 148 -22.56 -14.66 22.80
N GLN A 149 -22.40 -15.85 23.38
CA GLN A 149 -23.46 -16.84 23.50
C GLN A 149 -23.46 -17.39 24.92
N ILE A 150 -24.61 -17.30 25.60
CA ILE A 150 -24.78 -17.77 26.97
C ILE A 150 -25.26 -19.23 26.93
N GLN A 151 -24.43 -20.17 27.38
CA GLN A 151 -24.70 -21.60 27.39
C GLN A 151 -24.76 -22.13 28.83
N ALA A 152 -25.96 -22.44 29.34
CA ALA A 152 -26.28 -23.16 30.60
C ALA A 152 -25.59 -22.71 31.93
N SER A 153 -24.61 -21.80 31.91
CA SER A 153 -23.87 -21.13 33.00
C SER A 153 -22.53 -20.51 32.56
N LYS A 154 -22.08 -20.70 31.30
CA LYS A 154 -20.84 -20.15 30.74
C LYS A 154 -21.15 -19.24 29.55
N THR A 155 -20.45 -18.11 29.44
CA THR A 155 -20.52 -17.22 28.27
C THR A 155 -19.34 -17.54 27.37
N THR A 156 -19.61 -17.95 26.13
CA THR A 156 -18.57 -18.09 25.09
C THR A 156 -18.68 -16.96 24.08
N GLY A 157 -17.60 -16.68 23.35
CA GLY A 157 -17.57 -15.64 22.33
C GLY A 157 -16.24 -14.93 22.26
N TYR A 158 -16.27 -13.70 21.74
CA TYR A 158 -15.09 -12.86 21.59
C TYR A 158 -15.43 -11.38 21.63
N ARG A 159 -14.40 -10.56 21.81
CA ARG A 159 -14.41 -9.11 21.66
C ARG A 159 -13.52 -8.69 20.51
N THR A 160 -13.72 -7.48 20.00
CA THR A 160 -12.87 -6.87 18.98
C THR A 160 -12.10 -5.68 19.56
N LEU A 161 -11.15 -5.15 18.78
CA LEU A 161 -10.45 -3.90 19.08
C LEU A 161 -11.42 -2.76 19.45
N TRP A 162 -12.55 -2.67 18.76
CA TRP A 162 -13.57 -1.63 18.95
C TRP A 162 -14.22 -1.66 20.33
N SER A 163 -14.15 -2.79 21.05
CA SER A 163 -14.61 -2.83 22.46
C SER A 163 -13.66 -2.18 23.45
N TYR A 164 -12.41 -1.93 23.05
CA TYR A 164 -11.38 -1.31 23.89
C TYR A 164 -11.09 0.13 23.49
N ILE A 165 -11.45 0.55 22.27
CA ILE A 165 -11.23 1.90 21.74
C ILE A 165 -12.56 2.49 21.30
N ASN A 166 -12.90 3.68 21.80
CA ASN A 166 -14.06 4.43 21.32
C ASN A 166 -13.79 4.97 19.90
N PRO A 167 -14.58 4.61 18.87
CA PRO A 167 -14.40 5.12 17.51
C PRO A 167 -14.45 6.64 17.40
N ILE A 168 -15.20 7.34 18.26
CA ILE A 168 -15.24 8.81 18.28
C ILE A 168 -13.91 9.40 18.72
N ALA A 169 -13.22 8.76 19.67
CA ALA A 169 -11.91 9.21 20.13
C ALA A 169 -10.89 9.20 18.98
N LEU A 170 -11.04 8.31 17.99
CA LEU A 170 -10.19 8.24 16.80
C LEU A 170 -10.51 9.32 15.76
N SER A 171 -11.76 9.79 15.69
CA SER A 171 -12.21 10.80 14.72
C SER A 171 -12.25 12.23 15.28
N ALA A 172 -11.84 12.43 16.54
CA ALA A 172 -11.86 13.74 17.19
C ALA A 172 -10.79 14.67 16.60
N THR A 173 -11.07 15.98 16.60
CA THR A 173 -10.10 17.02 16.16
C THR A 173 -8.83 17.08 17.00
N ASN A 174 -8.87 16.54 18.23
CA ASN A 174 -7.72 16.27 19.09
C ASN A 174 -7.95 14.95 19.84
N PRO A 175 -7.54 13.81 19.27
CA PRO A 175 -7.74 12.51 19.90
C PRO A 175 -6.97 12.42 21.22
N ASN A 176 -7.61 11.89 22.28
CA ASN A 176 -6.91 11.64 23.55
C ASN A 176 -6.02 10.41 23.40
N GLY A 177 -4.76 10.63 23.02
CA GLY A 177 -3.80 9.58 22.74
C GLY A 177 -3.64 8.58 23.90
N GLU A 178 -3.69 9.04 25.15
CA GLU A 178 -3.53 8.18 26.33
C GLU A 178 -4.66 7.14 26.48
N GLU A 179 -5.90 7.56 26.22
CA GLU A 179 -7.07 6.67 26.26
C GLU A 179 -7.04 5.63 25.14
N ILE A 180 -6.67 6.05 23.93
CA ILE A 180 -6.54 5.16 22.76
C ILE A 180 -5.40 4.16 22.99
N ALA A 181 -4.25 4.62 23.49
CA ALA A 181 -3.10 3.78 23.82
C ALA A 181 -3.45 2.71 24.84
N GLN A 182 -4.15 3.11 25.91
CA GLN A 182 -4.58 2.20 26.94
C GLN A 182 -5.58 1.18 26.40
N GLY A 183 -6.49 1.60 25.51
CA GLY A 183 -7.41 0.71 24.79
C GLY A 183 -6.68 -0.34 23.95
N ILE A 184 -5.69 0.08 23.14
CA ILE A 184 -4.84 -0.82 22.34
C ILE A 184 -4.08 -1.79 23.25
N ALA A 185 -3.47 -1.30 24.32
CA ALA A 185 -2.70 -2.12 25.26
C ALA A 185 -3.57 -3.18 25.96
N ASN A 186 -4.77 -2.79 26.43
CA ASN A 186 -5.73 -3.69 27.04
C ASN A 186 -6.19 -4.78 26.05
N PHE A 187 -6.44 -4.40 24.79
CA PHE A 187 -6.78 -5.35 23.73
C PHE A 187 -5.67 -6.39 23.52
N PHE A 188 -4.41 -5.96 23.45
CA PHE A 188 -3.28 -6.87 23.31
C PHE A 188 -3.08 -7.78 24.52
N GLN A 189 -3.25 -7.24 25.72
CA GLN A 189 -3.19 -8.02 26.95
C GLN A 189 -4.23 -9.16 26.93
N ASP A 190 -5.46 -8.85 26.55
CA ASP A 190 -6.54 -9.85 26.43
C ASP A 190 -6.30 -10.84 25.27
N MET A 191 -5.56 -10.45 24.23
CA MET A 191 -5.21 -11.35 23.11
C MET A 191 -4.10 -12.35 23.47
N VAL A 192 -3.05 -11.90 24.17
CA VAL A 192 -1.84 -12.71 24.43
C VAL A 192 -1.92 -13.42 25.79
N GLY A 193 -2.79 -12.97 26.71
CA GLY A 193 -2.93 -13.53 28.06
C GLY A 193 -1.71 -13.28 28.95
N GLU A 194 -0.80 -12.39 28.54
CA GLU A 194 0.36 -11.93 29.31
C GLU A 194 0.16 -10.47 29.70
N ASN A 195 0.68 -10.09 30.88
CA ASN A 195 0.58 -8.72 31.37
C ASN A 195 1.55 -7.82 30.58
N LEU A 196 1.02 -6.92 29.75
CA LEU A 196 1.80 -5.96 28.96
C LEU A 196 1.98 -4.61 29.68
N ASP A 197 1.81 -4.59 31.01
CA ASP A 197 2.04 -3.42 31.86
C ASP A 197 3.44 -2.82 31.58
N GLY A 198 3.47 -1.53 31.21
CA GLY A 198 4.69 -0.77 30.88
C GLY A 198 4.90 -0.52 29.38
N ILE A 199 4.33 -1.33 28.48
CA ILE A 199 4.44 -1.07 27.02
C ILE A 199 3.64 0.17 26.62
N ALA A 200 2.48 0.37 27.23
CA ALA A 200 1.64 1.56 27.02
C ALA A 200 2.27 2.85 27.56
N GLU A 201 3.06 2.76 28.65
CA GLU A 201 3.75 3.90 29.25
C GLU A 201 4.90 4.42 28.37
N ASP A 202 5.47 3.56 27.51
CA ASP A 202 6.55 3.89 26.57
C ASP A 202 6.04 4.38 25.20
N PHE A 203 4.73 4.36 24.94
CA PHE A 203 4.17 4.86 23.67
C PHE A 203 4.03 6.38 23.66
N SER A 204 4.61 7.01 22.65
CA SER A 204 4.34 8.42 22.37
C SER A 204 3.00 8.57 21.65
N THR A 205 2.41 9.76 21.69
CA THR A 205 1.20 10.11 20.89
C THR A 205 1.39 9.80 19.40
N GLN A 206 2.61 9.95 18.89
CA GLN A 206 2.97 9.66 17.50
C GLN A 206 3.07 8.16 17.25
N THR A 207 3.56 7.36 18.21
CA THR A 207 3.51 5.90 18.11
C THR A 207 2.07 5.41 18.02
N ILE A 208 1.17 6.00 18.79
CA ILE A 208 -0.26 5.62 18.85
C ILE A 208 -0.96 5.94 17.53
N GLU A 209 -0.70 7.10 16.95
CA GLU A 209 -1.21 7.48 15.63
C GLU A 209 -0.66 6.55 14.53
N ALA A 210 0.65 6.27 14.55
CA ALA A 210 1.27 5.34 13.61
C ALA A 210 0.70 3.92 13.74
N LEU A 211 0.47 3.44 14.96
CA LEU A 211 -0.19 2.15 15.20
C LEU A 211 -1.63 2.16 14.72
N SER A 212 -2.39 3.23 14.98
CA SER A 212 -3.77 3.36 14.51
C SER A 212 -3.85 3.31 12.97
N ASN A 213 -3.00 4.06 12.29
CA ASN A 213 -2.91 4.06 10.82
C ASN A 213 -2.48 2.68 10.29
N LEU A 214 -1.50 2.05 10.93
CA LEU A 214 -1.06 0.69 10.59
C LEU A 214 -2.18 -0.34 10.79
N PHE A 215 -2.98 -0.22 11.87
CA PHE A 215 -4.14 -1.07 12.10
C PHE A 215 -5.20 -0.90 11.02
N GLN A 216 -5.46 0.34 10.61
CA GLN A 216 -6.33 0.61 9.49
C GLN A 216 -5.77 -0.03 8.21
N GLU A 217 -4.50 0.18 7.87
CA GLU A 217 -3.89 -0.35 6.65
C GLU A 217 -3.82 -1.89 6.61
N LEU A 218 -3.50 -2.54 7.72
CA LEU A 218 -3.31 -3.99 7.77
C LEU A 218 -4.62 -4.76 7.82
N TYR A 219 -5.60 -4.25 8.56
CA TYR A 219 -6.85 -4.96 8.84
C TYR A 219 -8.05 -4.39 8.09
N VAL A 220 -7.97 -3.18 7.53
CA VAL A 220 -8.90 -2.70 6.51
C VAL A 220 -8.36 -3.06 5.13
N GLU A 221 -8.71 -4.26 4.65
CA GLU A 221 -8.62 -4.55 3.23
C GLU A 221 -9.36 -3.44 2.46
N PRO A 222 -8.73 -2.72 1.52
CA PRO A 222 -9.48 -2.03 0.50
C PRO A 222 -10.29 -3.11 -0.21
N SER A 223 -11.61 -3.08 -0.02
CA SER A 223 -12.55 -4.06 -0.54
C SER A 223 -12.20 -4.37 -2.00
N GLN A 224 -11.70 -5.59 -2.25
CA GLN A 224 -11.41 -6.02 -3.62
C GLN A 224 -12.71 -6.03 -4.43
N GLU A 225 -12.71 -5.25 -5.52
CA GLU A 225 -13.56 -5.40 -6.71
C GLU A 225 -14.90 -6.11 -6.48
N ALA A 226 -15.87 -5.42 -5.89
CA ALA A 226 -17.27 -5.69 -6.20
C ALA A 226 -17.63 -4.94 -7.48
N SER A 227 -17.86 -5.70 -8.53
CA SER A 227 -18.53 -5.28 -9.75
C SER A 227 -19.82 -4.52 -9.45
N GLN A 228 -19.87 -3.30 -10.00
CA GLN A 228 -21.04 -2.51 -10.40
C GLN A 228 -22.02 -1.99 -9.33
N GLU A 229 -22.12 -0.66 -9.32
CA GLU A 229 -23.29 0.19 -9.01
C GLU A 229 -23.76 0.25 -7.54
N SER A 230 -23.16 1.18 -6.78
CA SER A 230 -23.86 2.32 -6.17
C SER A 230 -22.90 3.07 -5.22
N THR A 231 -22.05 3.91 -5.78
CA THR A 231 -21.32 4.91 -5.00
C THR A 231 -22.31 6.00 -4.58
N ALA A 232 -22.37 6.29 -3.28
CA ALA A 232 -22.45 7.69 -2.89
C ALA A 232 -21.29 8.38 -3.61
N GLU A 233 -21.59 9.26 -4.56
CA GLU A 233 -20.62 9.84 -5.50
C GLU A 233 -19.43 10.45 -4.73
N SER A 234 -18.27 9.79 -4.78
CA SER A 234 -17.01 10.43 -4.38
C SER A 234 -16.74 11.55 -5.36
N SER A 235 -16.53 12.77 -4.87
CA SER A 235 -16.29 13.93 -5.73
C SER A 235 -15.00 13.76 -6.54
N ILE A 236 -14.88 14.49 -7.65
CA ILE A 236 -13.65 14.50 -8.46
C ILE A 236 -12.47 14.95 -7.59
N PHE A 237 -12.70 15.93 -6.73
CA PHE A 237 -11.70 16.46 -5.81
C PHE A 237 -11.22 15.43 -4.78
N ASP A 238 -12.13 14.67 -4.17
CA ASP A 238 -11.75 13.62 -3.21
C ASP A 238 -10.93 12.52 -3.89
N THR A 239 -11.34 12.13 -5.10
CA THR A 239 -10.61 11.14 -5.91
C THR A 239 -9.19 11.62 -6.25
N MET A 240 -9.03 12.91 -6.56
CA MET A 240 -7.72 13.53 -6.79
C MET A 240 -6.88 13.54 -5.52
N LEU A 241 -7.47 13.91 -4.39
CA LEU A 241 -6.77 13.97 -3.10
C LEU A 241 -6.23 12.60 -2.69
N GLU A 242 -7.05 11.56 -2.81
CA GLU A 242 -6.64 10.19 -2.54
C GLU A 242 -5.54 9.73 -3.49
N PHE A 243 -5.66 10.04 -4.79
CA PHE A 243 -4.62 9.70 -5.77
C PHE A 243 -3.27 10.30 -5.40
N PHE A 244 -3.19 11.61 -5.17
CA PHE A 244 -1.90 12.28 -4.87
C PHE A 244 -1.34 11.86 -3.51
N THR A 245 -2.20 11.48 -2.56
CA THR A 245 -1.77 10.93 -1.26
C THR A 245 -1.19 9.53 -1.43
N GLN A 246 -1.88 8.63 -2.16
CA GLN A 246 -1.42 7.25 -2.35
C GLN A 246 -0.16 7.17 -3.23
N ASP A 247 -0.05 8.03 -4.24
CA ASP A 247 1.10 8.07 -5.16
C ASP A 247 2.29 8.86 -4.56
N ASP A 248 2.18 9.30 -3.29
CA ASP A 248 3.21 9.97 -2.46
C ASP A 248 3.70 11.32 -3.04
N TRP A 249 2.77 12.14 -3.55
CA TRP A 249 3.08 13.48 -4.04
C TRP A 249 2.98 14.49 -2.89
N SER A 250 3.94 15.42 -2.83
CA SER A 250 3.84 16.59 -1.96
C SER A 250 2.93 17.64 -2.59
N PHE A 251 1.83 18.00 -1.91
CA PHE A 251 0.88 19.00 -2.39
C PHE A 251 0.35 19.89 -1.25
N VAL A 252 -0.20 21.03 -1.64
CA VAL A 252 -0.91 21.97 -0.75
C VAL A 252 -2.32 22.16 -1.31
N LYS A 253 -3.34 22.05 -0.46
CA LYS A 253 -4.72 22.38 -0.84
C LYS A 253 -4.86 23.89 -1.00
N VAL A 254 -5.50 24.33 -2.08
CA VAL A 254 -5.73 25.76 -2.30
C VAL A 254 -6.97 26.19 -1.50
N GLU A 255 -6.84 27.26 -0.72
CA GLU A 255 -7.92 27.72 0.13
C GLU A 255 -9.09 28.27 -0.71
N GLY A 256 -10.29 27.72 -0.51
CA GLY A 256 -11.51 28.17 -1.18
C GLY A 256 -11.75 27.60 -2.58
N GLU A 257 -10.84 26.78 -3.11
CA GLU A 257 -10.97 26.15 -4.42
C GLU A 257 -10.81 24.63 -4.31
N PRO A 258 -11.55 23.81 -5.08
CA PRO A 258 -11.35 22.37 -5.19
C PRO A 258 -10.09 22.09 -6.05
N ALA A 259 -8.95 22.59 -5.59
CA ALA A 259 -7.67 22.53 -6.29
C ALA A 259 -6.49 22.20 -5.37
N LEU A 260 -5.46 21.59 -5.97
CA LEU A 260 -4.21 21.20 -5.32
C LEU A 260 -3.05 21.87 -6.06
N GLN A 261 -2.12 22.47 -5.31
CA GLN A 261 -0.86 22.98 -5.83
C GLN A 261 0.27 22.00 -5.50
N LEU A 262 1.09 21.68 -6.50
CA LEU A 262 2.21 20.72 -6.38
C LEU A 262 3.49 21.35 -6.90
N ALA A 263 4.65 20.87 -6.45
CA ALA A 263 5.95 21.27 -6.98
C ALA A 263 6.69 20.04 -7.50
N ILE A 264 7.22 20.14 -8.73
CA ILE A 264 7.92 19.04 -9.39
C ILE A 264 9.31 19.47 -9.84
N GLU A 265 10.25 18.56 -9.66
CA GLU A 265 11.61 18.65 -10.17
C GLU A 265 11.77 17.62 -11.30
N GLY A 266 11.85 18.11 -12.54
CA GLY A 266 12.18 17.33 -13.72
C GLY A 266 13.67 17.43 -14.06
N ASN A 267 14.08 16.77 -15.13
CA ASN A 267 15.49 16.76 -15.54
C ASN A 267 15.96 18.13 -16.06
N ASN A 268 15.03 18.92 -16.63
CA ASN A 268 15.34 20.19 -17.28
C ASN A 268 14.92 21.42 -16.46
N GLY A 269 14.32 21.23 -15.28
CA GLY A 269 13.97 22.33 -14.38
C GLY A 269 13.03 21.93 -13.26
N ARG A 270 12.71 22.91 -12.41
CA ARG A 270 11.70 22.78 -11.35
C ARG A 270 10.55 23.73 -11.62
N TRP A 271 9.32 23.26 -11.45
CA TRP A 271 8.14 24.07 -11.67
C TRP A 271 6.96 23.68 -10.78
N ASN A 272 5.93 24.53 -10.77
CA ASN A 272 4.71 24.30 -10.03
C ASN A 272 3.64 23.70 -10.94
N CYS A 273 2.82 22.84 -10.37
CA CYS A 273 1.65 22.27 -11.02
C CYS A 273 0.38 22.64 -10.25
N TYR A 274 -0.75 22.58 -10.95
CA TYR A 274 -2.07 22.85 -10.40
C TYR A 274 -3.04 21.76 -10.87
N ALA A 275 -3.71 21.10 -9.94
CA ALA A 275 -4.75 20.12 -10.22
C ALA A 275 -6.09 20.71 -9.77
N GLU A 276 -7.07 20.79 -10.65
CA GLU A 276 -8.37 21.45 -10.40
C GLU A 276 -9.51 20.48 -10.73
N ALA A 277 -10.45 20.37 -9.78
CA ALA A 277 -11.70 19.63 -9.95
C ALA A 277 -12.85 20.60 -10.25
N ASN A 278 -13.38 20.58 -11.47
CA ASN A 278 -14.59 21.31 -11.82
C ASN A 278 -15.79 20.38 -11.66
N GLU A 279 -16.27 20.25 -10.42
CA GLU A 279 -17.40 19.38 -10.06
C GLU A 279 -18.67 19.72 -10.86
N SER A 280 -18.93 21.00 -11.10
CA SER A 280 -20.14 21.45 -11.80
C SER A 280 -20.21 21.00 -13.27
N GLN A 281 -19.04 20.77 -13.89
CA GLN A 281 -18.92 20.31 -15.27
C GLN A 281 -18.39 18.87 -15.35
N GLN A 282 -18.25 18.18 -14.22
CA GLN A 282 -17.67 16.84 -14.12
C GLN A 282 -16.32 16.71 -14.86
N GLN A 283 -15.41 17.67 -14.64
CA GLN A 283 -14.13 17.74 -15.32
C GLN A 283 -12.96 17.81 -14.34
N MET A 284 -11.87 17.13 -14.68
CA MET A 284 -10.57 17.31 -14.03
C MET A 284 -9.61 17.99 -14.98
N VAL A 285 -8.88 18.98 -14.48
CA VAL A 285 -7.81 19.66 -15.22
C VAL A 285 -6.51 19.62 -14.43
N PHE A 286 -5.40 19.40 -15.12
CA PHE A 286 -4.07 19.46 -14.55
C PHE A 286 -3.16 20.34 -15.41
N TYR A 287 -2.45 21.25 -14.75
CA TYR A 287 -1.55 22.22 -15.36
C TYR A 287 -0.13 22.04 -14.84
N SER A 288 0.86 22.03 -15.74
CA SER A 288 2.25 22.37 -15.41
C SER A 288 2.52 23.80 -15.82
N LEU A 289 2.93 24.66 -14.89
CA LEU A 289 3.27 26.05 -15.18
C LEU A 289 4.74 26.14 -15.54
N CYS A 290 5.10 26.71 -16.68
CA CYS A 290 6.50 26.93 -17.02
C CYS A 290 7.15 27.85 -15.98
N PRO A 291 8.39 27.58 -15.52
CA PRO A 291 9.02 28.37 -14.46
C PRO A 291 9.39 29.79 -14.89
N ILE A 292 9.29 30.11 -16.19
CA ILE A 292 9.53 31.44 -16.72
C ILE A 292 8.38 31.91 -17.61
N ASN A 293 8.04 33.20 -17.51
CA ASN A 293 7.10 33.82 -18.44
C ASN A 293 7.83 34.28 -19.71
N ALA A 294 7.15 34.17 -20.85
CA ALA A 294 7.62 34.68 -22.12
C ALA A 294 7.71 36.22 -22.11
N PRO A 295 8.89 36.80 -22.35
CA PRO A 295 9.03 38.25 -22.51
C PRO A 295 8.20 38.75 -23.70
N ALA A 296 7.65 39.95 -23.62
CA ALA A 296 6.75 40.51 -24.64
C ALA A 296 7.31 40.43 -26.08
N SER A 297 8.61 40.66 -26.27
CA SER A 297 9.28 40.58 -27.57
C SER A 297 9.40 39.15 -28.14
N LYS A 298 9.22 38.12 -27.32
CA LYS A 298 9.35 36.70 -27.70
C LYS A 298 8.03 35.95 -27.85
N ARG A 299 6.92 36.54 -27.38
CA ARG A 299 5.61 35.87 -27.35
C ARG A 299 5.15 35.37 -28.72
N GLN A 300 5.38 36.14 -29.80
CA GLN A 300 5.03 35.71 -31.15
C GLN A 300 5.82 34.49 -31.63
N ALA A 301 7.14 34.50 -31.44
CA ALA A 301 7.98 33.36 -31.80
C ALA A 301 7.63 32.12 -30.98
N LEU A 302 7.35 32.32 -29.68
CA LEU A 302 6.98 31.22 -28.80
C LEU A 302 5.57 30.68 -29.11
N ALA A 303 4.61 31.53 -29.47
CA ALA A 303 3.28 31.11 -29.92
C ALA A 303 3.39 30.18 -31.14
N GLU A 304 4.23 30.53 -32.12
CA GLU A 304 4.46 29.67 -33.29
C GLU A 304 5.11 28.34 -32.90
N PHE A 305 6.15 28.38 -32.06
CA PHE A 305 6.84 27.19 -31.58
C PHE A 305 5.90 26.22 -30.84
N LEU A 306 5.13 26.73 -29.86
CA LEU A 306 4.18 25.92 -29.08
C LEU A 306 3.05 25.38 -29.96
N THR A 307 2.58 26.16 -30.94
CA THR A 307 1.55 25.70 -31.89
C THR A 307 2.06 24.53 -32.74
N ARG A 308 3.34 24.55 -33.13
CA ARG A 308 3.97 23.45 -33.86
C ARG A 308 4.13 22.19 -33.01
N ILE A 309 4.46 22.34 -31.72
CA ILE A 309 4.49 21.21 -30.77
C ILE A 309 3.09 20.60 -30.59
N ASN A 310 2.07 21.46 -30.45
CA ASN A 310 0.69 21.01 -30.29
C ASN A 310 0.19 20.23 -31.52
N TYR A 311 0.75 20.47 -32.70
CA TYR A 311 0.37 19.76 -33.91
C TYR A 311 0.81 18.28 -33.85
N GLY A 312 -0.16 17.38 -33.63
CA GLY A 312 0.08 15.94 -33.49
C GLY A 312 0.17 15.44 -32.05
N THR A 313 0.12 16.34 -31.07
CA THR A 313 0.00 15.95 -29.65
C THR A 313 -1.38 15.36 -29.39
N ILE A 314 -1.42 14.14 -28.81
CA ILE A 314 -2.67 13.39 -28.60
C ILE A 314 -3.31 13.70 -27.25
N ILE A 315 -2.51 13.88 -26.19
CA ILE A 315 -2.99 14.13 -24.82
C ILE A 315 -2.39 15.44 -24.32
N GLY A 316 -3.26 16.43 -24.15
CA GLY A 316 -2.91 17.75 -23.65
C GLY A 316 -2.46 18.74 -24.73
N ASN A 317 -2.11 19.95 -24.30
CA ASN A 317 -1.60 21.01 -25.17
C ASN A 317 -0.83 22.07 -24.36
N PHE A 318 0.12 22.74 -25.00
CA PHE A 318 0.69 23.99 -24.49
C PHE A 318 -0.27 25.16 -24.71
N GLU A 319 -0.33 26.05 -23.72
CA GLU A 319 -1.02 27.33 -23.76
C GLU A 319 -0.02 28.46 -23.48
N LEU A 320 -0.24 29.60 -24.12
CA LEU A 320 0.52 30.82 -23.89
C LEU A 320 -0.46 31.98 -23.73
N ASP A 321 -0.37 32.66 -22.59
CA ASP A 321 -1.04 33.93 -22.38
C ASP A 321 -0.25 35.05 -23.08
N MET A 322 -0.92 35.79 -23.97
CA MET A 322 -0.28 36.86 -24.74
C MET A 322 -0.15 38.18 -23.98
N GLU A 323 -0.86 38.35 -22.86
CA GLU A 323 -0.87 39.53 -22.02
C GLU A 323 0.30 39.51 -21.02
N ASP A 324 0.45 38.43 -20.25
CA ASP A 324 1.50 38.32 -19.23
C ASP A 324 2.66 37.38 -19.61
N GLY A 325 2.49 36.56 -20.66
CA GLY A 325 3.50 35.61 -21.13
C GLY A 325 3.51 34.29 -20.36
N GLN A 326 2.53 33.98 -19.52
CA GLN A 326 2.45 32.72 -18.81
C GLN A 326 2.36 31.56 -19.82
N ILE A 327 3.22 30.55 -19.64
CA ILE A 327 3.22 29.34 -20.45
C ILE A 327 2.81 28.18 -19.55
N ARG A 328 1.91 27.33 -20.02
CA ARG A 328 1.46 26.16 -19.27
C ARG A 328 1.18 24.98 -20.18
N TYR A 329 1.40 23.77 -19.70
CA TYR A 329 0.94 22.56 -20.36
C TYR A 329 -0.32 22.05 -19.65
N LYS A 330 -1.41 21.89 -20.39
CA LYS A 330 -2.71 21.46 -19.86
C LYS A 330 -3.02 20.04 -20.30
N THR A 331 -3.50 19.24 -19.38
CA THR A 331 -4.21 17.98 -19.64
C THR A 331 -5.55 18.03 -18.91
N SER A 332 -6.61 17.54 -19.54
CA SER A 332 -7.94 17.52 -18.94
C SER A 332 -8.72 16.30 -19.36
N ILE A 333 -9.68 15.90 -18.53
CA ILE A 333 -10.63 14.84 -18.83
C ILE A 333 -12.03 15.26 -18.41
N ASP A 334 -12.99 14.90 -19.25
CA ASP A 334 -14.41 14.96 -18.94
C ASP A 334 -14.86 13.58 -18.48
N VAL A 335 -15.49 13.52 -17.32
CA VAL A 335 -16.00 12.29 -16.72
C VAL A 335 -17.52 12.33 -16.57
N GLU A 336 -18.22 13.10 -17.41
CA GLU A 336 -19.69 13.11 -17.39
C GLU A 336 -20.26 11.69 -17.57
N GLY A 337 -21.10 11.27 -16.63
CA GLY A 337 -21.67 9.92 -16.61
C GLY A 337 -20.67 8.78 -16.38
N ALA A 338 -19.45 9.09 -15.94
CA ALA A 338 -18.42 8.11 -15.59
C ALA A 338 -17.74 8.46 -14.26
N THR A 339 -17.11 7.47 -13.62
CA THR A 339 -16.31 7.70 -12.41
C THR A 339 -14.86 7.96 -12.80
N LEU A 340 -14.26 9.02 -12.27
CA LEU A 340 -12.82 9.28 -12.43
C LEU A 340 -12.02 8.17 -11.72
N THR A 341 -11.08 7.54 -12.43
CA THR A 341 -10.25 6.46 -11.89
C THR A 341 -8.80 6.90 -11.69
N PHE A 342 -8.09 6.26 -10.76
CA PHE A 342 -6.68 6.58 -10.48
C PHE A 342 -5.78 6.36 -11.70
N ALA A 343 -6.11 5.38 -12.55
CA ALA A 343 -5.38 5.16 -13.81
C ALA A 343 -5.54 6.34 -14.78
N GLN A 344 -6.74 6.93 -14.87
CA GLN A 344 -6.98 8.11 -15.70
C GLN A 344 -6.22 9.33 -15.14
N ILE A 345 -6.27 9.54 -13.81
CA ILE A 345 -5.53 10.62 -13.16
C ILE A 345 -4.02 10.46 -13.41
N LYS A 346 -3.47 9.26 -13.17
CA LYS A 346 -2.06 8.95 -13.38
C LYS A 346 -1.63 9.25 -14.82
N ASN A 347 -2.39 8.79 -15.80
CA ASN A 347 -2.05 9.01 -17.21
C ASN A 347 -2.02 10.51 -17.56
N LEU A 348 -2.99 11.29 -17.09
CA LEU A 348 -3.02 12.74 -17.33
C LEU A 348 -1.83 13.45 -16.67
N VAL A 349 -1.64 13.21 -15.37
CA VAL A 349 -0.61 13.87 -14.55
C VAL A 349 0.79 13.57 -15.07
N TYR A 350 1.13 12.30 -15.25
CA TYR A 350 2.48 11.91 -15.67
C TYR A 350 2.77 12.32 -17.11
N THR A 351 1.78 12.26 -18.02
CA THR A 351 1.96 12.81 -19.38
C THR A 351 2.18 14.33 -19.31
N ASN A 352 1.42 15.05 -18.49
CA ASN A 352 1.55 16.50 -18.38
C ASN A 352 2.95 16.94 -17.94
N VAL A 353 3.43 16.37 -16.84
CA VAL A 353 4.76 16.66 -16.27
C VAL A 353 5.86 16.32 -17.27
N ARG A 354 5.77 15.14 -17.90
CA ARG A 354 6.74 14.70 -18.91
C ARG A 354 6.82 15.67 -20.09
N MET A 355 5.68 16.10 -20.62
CA MET A 355 5.65 17.00 -21.77
C MET A 355 6.24 18.39 -21.43
N MET A 356 6.01 18.90 -20.21
CA MET A 356 6.68 20.12 -19.77
C MET A 356 8.20 19.92 -19.70
N ASP A 357 8.68 18.85 -19.06
CA ASP A 357 10.12 18.58 -18.92
C ASP A 357 10.83 18.47 -20.28
N GLU A 358 10.24 17.71 -21.21
CA GLU A 358 10.82 17.44 -22.53
C GLU A 358 10.91 18.69 -23.40
N HIS A 359 9.93 19.61 -23.31
CA HIS A 359 9.88 20.81 -24.15
C HIS A 359 10.44 22.07 -23.47
N LEU A 360 10.72 22.03 -22.17
CA LEU A 360 11.28 23.17 -21.43
C LEU A 360 12.59 23.68 -22.06
N PRO A 361 13.58 22.85 -22.46
CA PRO A 361 14.79 23.32 -23.14
C PRO A 361 14.51 24.07 -24.46
N GLY A 362 13.52 23.61 -25.22
CA GLY A 362 13.09 24.26 -26.47
C GLY A 362 12.48 25.63 -26.21
N ILE A 363 11.60 25.72 -25.21
CA ILE A 363 11.00 26.98 -24.73
C ILE A 363 12.11 27.96 -24.30
N MET A 364 13.06 27.50 -23.47
CA MET A 364 14.21 28.29 -23.03
C MET A 364 15.06 28.77 -24.21
N SER A 365 15.21 27.96 -25.25
CA SER A 365 16.01 28.29 -26.43
C SER A 365 15.39 29.40 -27.28
N VAL A 366 14.07 29.38 -27.49
CA VAL A 366 13.35 30.48 -28.18
C VAL A 366 13.46 31.79 -27.39
N ILE A 367 13.31 31.71 -26.06
CA ILE A 367 13.39 32.86 -25.17
C ILE A 367 14.81 33.45 -25.14
N ASN A 368 15.84 32.62 -24.92
CA ASN A 368 17.21 33.08 -24.66
C ASN A 368 18.06 33.29 -25.93
N ARG A 369 17.85 32.53 -27.01
CA ARG A 369 18.79 32.49 -28.15
C ARG A 369 18.28 33.14 -29.44
N ASN A 370 17.07 33.71 -29.44
CA ASN A 370 16.48 34.36 -30.64
C ASN A 370 16.37 33.42 -31.86
N LEU A 371 16.33 32.11 -31.63
CA LEU A 371 16.20 31.10 -32.68
C LEU A 371 14.80 31.15 -33.31
N SER A 372 14.73 30.89 -34.61
CA SER A 372 13.44 30.70 -35.29
C SER A 372 12.77 29.39 -34.85
N SER A 373 11.44 29.33 -34.93
CA SER A 373 10.65 28.17 -34.51
C SER A 373 11.13 26.84 -35.12
N ASN A 374 11.59 26.86 -36.37
CA ASN A 374 12.13 25.68 -37.06
C ASN A 374 13.49 25.24 -36.51
N GLU A 375 14.38 26.18 -36.18
CA GLU A 375 15.71 25.86 -35.63
C GLU A 375 15.61 25.28 -34.22
N ALA A 376 14.64 25.75 -33.42
CA ALA A 376 14.38 25.21 -32.09
C ALA A 376 13.87 23.76 -32.13
N ILE A 377 12.98 23.43 -33.07
CA ILE A 377 12.46 22.06 -33.25
C ILE A 377 13.56 21.12 -33.73
N THR A 378 14.39 21.53 -34.69
CA THR A 378 15.51 20.70 -35.20
C THR A 378 16.58 20.42 -34.14
N ILE A 379 16.84 21.37 -33.21
CA ILE A 379 17.74 21.13 -32.07
C ILE A 379 17.12 20.15 -31.07
N GLN A 380 15.80 20.22 -30.88
CA GLN A 380 15.08 19.31 -29.99
C GLN A 380 15.07 17.86 -30.52
N GLU A 381 14.95 17.68 -31.85
CA GLU A 381 15.02 16.36 -32.52
C GLU A 381 16.44 15.77 -32.60
N THR A 382 17.49 16.57 -32.34
CA THR A 382 18.90 16.13 -32.35
C THR A 382 19.49 15.89 -30.96
N LEU A 383 18.74 16.19 -29.89
CA LEU A 383 19.05 15.70 -28.55
C LEU A 383 18.71 14.20 -28.49
N PRO A 384 19.55 13.36 -27.87
CA PRO A 384 19.29 11.93 -27.81
C PRO A 384 17.92 11.67 -27.18
N SER A 385 17.07 10.93 -27.89
CA SER A 385 15.82 10.42 -27.34
C SER A 385 16.15 9.44 -26.21
N PHE A 386 15.72 9.76 -25.00
CA PHE A 386 15.90 8.90 -23.84
C PHE A 386 14.77 7.88 -23.76
N ASP A 387 15.13 6.59 -23.73
CA ASP A 387 14.17 5.51 -23.52
C ASP A 387 13.51 5.62 -22.14
N LYS A 388 12.30 5.04 -22.03
CA LYS A 388 11.32 5.19 -20.94
C LYS A 388 11.78 4.85 -19.51
N ASN A 389 13.04 4.50 -19.28
CA ASN A 389 13.59 4.06 -17.99
C ASN A 389 14.83 4.83 -17.50
N GLY A 390 15.18 5.99 -18.06
CA GLY A 390 16.17 6.88 -17.43
C GLY A 390 17.58 6.32 -17.27
N GLN A 391 18.10 5.57 -18.25
CA GLN A 391 19.51 5.20 -18.33
C GLN A 391 20.15 5.69 -19.64
N SER A 392 21.32 6.31 -19.52
CA SER A 392 22.14 6.81 -20.63
C SER A 392 22.71 5.64 -21.44
N ALA A 393 22.44 5.62 -22.75
CA ALA A 393 23.12 4.75 -23.70
C ALA A 393 24.43 5.39 -24.19
N ASP A 394 25.45 4.56 -24.33
CA ASP A 394 26.81 4.84 -24.78
C ASP A 394 26.93 5.81 -25.97
N VAL A 395 27.77 6.84 -25.82
CA VAL A 395 28.34 7.60 -26.94
C VAL A 395 29.73 7.04 -27.22
N LYS A 396 29.84 6.26 -28.31
CA LYS A 396 31.14 5.96 -28.94
C LYS A 396 31.46 6.97 -30.02
N ASP A 397 32.58 7.65 -29.77
CA ASP A 397 33.67 7.94 -30.70
C ASP A 397 33.54 9.12 -31.67
N SER A 398 34.39 10.14 -31.46
CA SER A 398 35.04 10.95 -32.51
C SER A 398 36.18 11.83 -31.93
N GLN A 399 37.43 11.42 -32.21
CA GLN A 399 38.67 12.22 -32.45
C GLN A 399 39.31 12.96 -31.23
N GLU A 400 40.62 13.06 -30.98
CA GLU A 400 41.86 13.09 -31.80
C GLU A 400 43.12 12.56 -31.06
N VAL A 401 43.99 11.88 -31.83
CA VAL A 401 45.47 12.03 -32.05
C VAL A 401 46.50 12.20 -30.88
N ALA A 402 47.48 11.27 -30.90
CA ALA A 402 48.92 11.32 -30.50
C ALA A 402 49.40 10.91 -29.08
N ALA A 403 50.40 10.00 -29.11
CA ALA A 403 51.12 9.23 -28.06
C ALA A 403 52.23 10.04 -27.30
N PRO A 404 53.08 9.48 -26.39
CA PRO A 404 53.28 8.07 -25.99
C PRO A 404 53.48 7.76 -24.47
N LEU A 405 53.60 6.45 -24.19
CA LEU A 405 53.84 5.70 -22.92
C LEU A 405 55.09 6.15 -22.11
N PRO A 406 55.22 5.69 -20.84
CA PRO A 406 56.01 4.47 -20.60
C PRO A 406 55.49 3.49 -19.52
N ASP A 407 55.65 2.20 -19.84
CA ASP A 407 56.21 1.05 -19.10
C ASP A 407 55.89 0.68 -17.63
N ASN A 408 55.83 -0.65 -17.49
CA ASN A 408 55.99 -1.54 -16.34
C ASN A 408 54.74 -1.80 -15.47
N PHE A 409 54.25 -3.05 -15.45
CA PHE A 409 54.84 -4.12 -14.63
C PHE A 409 54.42 -5.52 -15.10
N GLU A 410 55.35 -6.45 -14.94
CA GLU A 410 55.35 -7.85 -15.38
C GLU A 410 54.36 -8.76 -14.63
N GLU A 411 54.01 -9.85 -15.29
CA GLU A 411 53.22 -10.98 -14.80
C GLU A 411 54.10 -12.12 -14.20
N LYS A 412 53.50 -12.85 -13.24
CA LYS A 412 53.70 -14.28 -12.83
C LYS A 412 54.79 -14.64 -11.80
N PRO A 413 54.71 -15.82 -11.13
CA PRO A 413 53.57 -16.48 -10.46
C PRO A 413 53.94 -17.15 -9.09
N LEU A 414 52.95 -17.81 -8.49
CA LEU A 414 52.95 -18.72 -7.33
C LEU A 414 54.11 -19.76 -7.27
N ASP A 415 54.67 -20.04 -6.08
CA ASP A 415 54.81 -21.43 -5.58
C ASP A 415 55.06 -21.60 -4.05
N THR A 416 54.38 -22.64 -3.54
CA THR A 416 54.46 -23.56 -2.37
C THR A 416 55.32 -23.39 -1.09
N SER A 417 54.60 -23.57 0.04
CA SER A 417 54.74 -24.65 1.07
C SER A 417 55.46 -24.46 2.44
N GLN A 418 54.77 -25.00 3.48
CA GLN A 418 55.22 -25.59 4.78
C GLN A 418 55.68 -24.63 5.91
N GLN A 419 55.45 -24.84 7.23
CA GLN A 419 54.71 -25.79 8.08
C GLN A 419 54.77 -25.27 9.55
N GLU A 420 53.77 -25.62 10.38
CA GLU A 420 53.83 -25.87 11.86
C GLU A 420 54.23 -24.74 12.84
N ALA A 421 53.75 -24.63 14.08
CA ALA A 421 52.69 -25.26 14.91
C ALA A 421 52.59 -24.44 16.24
N ALA A 422 51.40 -24.38 16.87
CA ALA A 422 51.16 -24.49 18.33
C ALA A 422 49.84 -23.82 18.78
N THR A 423 48.84 -24.66 19.10
CA THR A 423 47.69 -24.44 20.00
C THR A 423 48.12 -24.60 21.48
N PRO A 424 47.28 -24.42 22.55
CA PRO A 424 45.81 -24.26 22.59
C PRO A 424 45.26 -23.20 23.60
N SER A 425 44.01 -22.75 23.40
CA SER A 425 43.00 -22.70 24.49
C SER A 425 41.61 -22.34 23.98
N HIS A 426 40.62 -23.05 24.54
CA HIS A 426 39.19 -23.10 24.26
C HIS A 426 38.44 -21.76 24.13
N GLN A 427 37.54 -21.68 23.14
CA GLN A 427 36.12 -21.45 23.38
C GLN A 427 35.29 -21.92 22.18
N SER A 428 34.36 -22.82 22.49
CA SER A 428 33.43 -23.48 21.59
C SER A 428 32.21 -22.61 21.34
N SER A 429 32.03 -22.18 20.10
CA SER A 429 30.73 -21.77 19.55
C SER A 429 30.52 -22.50 18.24
N VAL A 430 29.60 -23.45 18.28
CA VAL A 430 29.11 -24.24 17.16
C VAL A 430 28.50 -23.27 16.14
N GLN A 431 29.26 -22.92 15.11
CA GLN A 431 28.71 -22.40 13.87
C GLN A 431 27.87 -23.52 13.25
N LYS A 432 26.55 -23.46 13.48
CA LYS A 432 25.62 -24.14 12.58
C LYS A 432 25.77 -23.47 11.22
N GLN A 433 26.51 -24.12 10.34
CA GLN A 433 26.48 -23.90 8.91
C GLN A 433 25.02 -23.95 8.44
N GLN A 434 24.39 -22.77 8.34
CA GLN A 434 23.20 -22.61 7.53
C GLN A 434 23.68 -22.62 6.09
N GLN A 435 23.30 -23.67 5.37
CA GLN A 435 23.60 -23.84 3.97
C GLN A 435 23.10 -22.62 3.20
N LYS A 436 24.04 -21.88 2.59
CA LYS A 436 23.80 -21.09 1.38
C LYS A 436 22.87 -21.90 0.45
N PRO A 437 21.70 -21.40 0.03
CA PRO A 437 21.15 -21.84 -1.24
C PRO A 437 22.15 -21.32 -2.27
N GLY A 438 23.05 -22.19 -2.74
CA GLY A 438 23.93 -21.84 -3.84
C GLY A 438 23.07 -21.44 -5.03
N ILE A 439 23.13 -20.17 -5.41
CA ILE A 439 22.65 -19.69 -6.70
C ILE A 439 23.43 -20.51 -7.74
N LYS A 440 22.75 -21.47 -8.39
CA LYS A 440 23.31 -22.13 -9.56
C LYS A 440 23.22 -21.16 -10.72
N THR A 441 24.28 -20.41 -10.92
CA THR A 441 24.58 -19.61 -12.11
C THR A 441 24.79 -20.49 -13.37
N ASP A 442 24.19 -21.69 -13.42
CA ASP A 442 24.53 -22.77 -14.35
C ASP A 442 23.32 -23.31 -15.14
N VAL A 443 22.16 -22.64 -15.08
CA VAL A 443 20.99 -23.01 -15.93
C VAL A 443 21.00 -22.25 -17.25
N MET A 444 21.43 -20.98 -17.26
CA MET A 444 21.55 -20.20 -18.50
C MET A 444 22.60 -20.77 -19.46
N SER A 445 23.65 -21.42 -18.94
CA SER A 445 24.65 -22.15 -19.70
C SER A 445 24.14 -23.46 -20.33
N LEU A 446 23.00 -23.98 -19.85
CA LEU A 446 22.37 -25.23 -20.32
C LEU A 446 21.31 -25.01 -21.40
N LEU A 447 20.93 -23.75 -21.66
CA LEU A 447 19.94 -23.40 -22.68
C LEU A 447 20.62 -23.23 -24.04
N THR A 448 20.00 -23.76 -25.09
CA THR A 448 20.43 -23.41 -26.45
C THR A 448 20.02 -21.97 -26.80
N PRO A 449 20.64 -21.35 -27.81
CA PRO A 449 20.20 -20.04 -28.30
C PRO A 449 18.73 -20.02 -28.74
N GLU A 450 18.23 -21.12 -29.32
CA GLU A 450 16.81 -21.24 -29.71
C GLU A 450 15.88 -21.31 -28.49
N GLU A 451 16.29 -22.00 -27.42
CA GLU A 451 15.52 -22.06 -26.18
C GLU A 451 15.49 -20.72 -25.46
N THR A 452 16.63 -20.03 -25.42
CA THR A 452 16.77 -18.67 -24.90
C THR A 452 15.84 -17.72 -25.65
N ALA A 453 15.89 -17.70 -26.99
CA ALA A 453 15.02 -16.87 -27.82
C ALA A 453 13.53 -17.20 -27.63
N SER A 454 13.19 -18.47 -27.39
CA SER A 454 11.81 -18.89 -27.12
C SER A 454 11.30 -18.32 -25.79
N PHE A 455 12.13 -18.34 -24.73
CA PHE A 455 11.79 -17.69 -23.46
C PHE A 455 11.67 -16.16 -23.62
N GLU A 456 12.62 -15.51 -24.31
CA GLU A 456 12.57 -14.07 -24.58
C GLU A 456 11.28 -13.68 -25.31
N ASN A 457 10.88 -14.42 -26.34
CA ASN A 457 9.63 -14.18 -27.06
C ASN A 457 8.40 -14.31 -26.15
N ALA A 458 8.39 -15.29 -25.24
CA ALA A 458 7.33 -15.42 -24.24
C ALA A 458 7.31 -14.21 -23.28
N MET A 459 8.47 -13.71 -22.85
CA MET A 459 8.57 -12.52 -21.99
C MET A 459 8.10 -11.25 -22.72
N GLN A 460 8.51 -11.05 -23.97
CA GLN A 460 8.05 -9.92 -24.80
C GLN A 460 6.54 -9.93 -25.02
N SER A 461 5.96 -11.11 -25.26
CA SER A 461 4.51 -11.27 -25.36
C SER A 461 3.81 -10.89 -24.04
N ALA A 462 4.40 -11.24 -22.89
CA ALA A 462 3.85 -10.85 -21.59
C ALA A 462 3.95 -9.34 -21.34
N LEU A 463 5.09 -8.72 -21.66
CA LEU A 463 5.29 -7.27 -21.58
C LEU A 463 4.33 -6.47 -22.47
N ALA A 464 3.99 -7.01 -23.63
CA ALA A 464 2.99 -6.44 -24.54
C ALA A 464 1.53 -6.63 -24.06
N GLY A 465 1.31 -7.17 -22.85
CA GLY A 465 -0.02 -7.47 -22.30
C GLY A 465 -0.70 -8.68 -22.94
N GLN A 466 -0.01 -9.45 -23.79
CA GLN A 466 -0.55 -10.63 -24.47
C GLN A 466 -0.37 -11.89 -23.61
N ILE A 467 -0.90 -11.87 -22.39
CA ILE A 467 -0.65 -12.90 -21.36
C ILE A 467 -1.09 -14.30 -21.82
N ARG A 468 -2.20 -14.42 -22.57
CA ARG A 468 -2.64 -15.72 -23.12
C ARG A 468 -1.62 -16.30 -24.10
N THR A 469 -1.04 -15.46 -24.95
CA THR A 469 -0.01 -15.84 -25.90
C THR A 469 1.26 -16.28 -25.17
N ALA A 470 1.70 -15.49 -24.17
CA ALA A 470 2.84 -15.83 -23.33
C ALA A 470 2.65 -17.17 -22.60
N LYS A 471 1.47 -17.41 -22.00
CA LYS A 471 1.11 -18.70 -21.35
C LYS A 471 1.20 -19.88 -22.33
N SER A 472 0.70 -19.69 -23.56
CA SER A 472 0.78 -20.71 -24.61
C SER A 472 2.22 -21.03 -25.00
N LEU A 473 3.05 -20.00 -25.21
CA LEU A 473 4.47 -20.16 -25.52
C LEU A 473 5.22 -20.88 -24.39
N LEU A 474 5.00 -20.47 -23.13
CA LEU A 474 5.61 -21.14 -21.98
C LEU A 474 5.18 -22.60 -21.85
N ALA A 475 3.92 -22.93 -22.16
CA ALA A 475 3.45 -24.31 -22.18
C ALA A 475 4.13 -25.14 -23.29
N GLN A 476 4.35 -24.55 -24.47
CA GLN A 476 5.09 -25.18 -25.56
C GLN A 476 6.55 -25.44 -25.17
N ILE A 477 7.22 -24.43 -24.62
CA ILE A 477 8.60 -24.56 -24.12
C ILE A 477 8.65 -25.66 -23.05
N LYS A 478 7.75 -25.64 -22.06
CA LYS A 478 7.69 -26.68 -21.03
C LYS A 478 7.58 -28.09 -21.64
N SER A 479 6.73 -28.27 -22.66
CA SER A 479 6.55 -29.56 -23.33
C SER A 479 7.81 -30.05 -24.07
N GLN A 480 8.58 -29.14 -24.66
CA GLN A 480 9.86 -29.45 -25.30
C GLN A 480 10.91 -29.90 -24.28
N PHE A 481 10.98 -29.22 -23.13
CA PHE A 481 11.87 -29.59 -22.04
C PHE A 481 11.49 -30.95 -21.41
N LEU A 482 10.19 -31.23 -21.26
CA LEU A 482 9.69 -32.53 -20.79
C LEU A 482 10.00 -33.68 -21.76
N ALA A 483 10.07 -33.40 -23.07
CA ALA A 483 10.42 -34.39 -24.08
C ALA A 483 11.92 -34.75 -24.09
N LYS A 484 12.78 -33.92 -23.50
CA LYS A 484 14.20 -34.21 -23.31
C LYS A 484 14.37 -35.19 -22.15
N LYS A 485 15.15 -36.27 -22.33
CA LYS A 485 15.48 -37.21 -21.24
C LYS A 485 16.34 -36.50 -20.18
N GLY A 486 16.00 -36.65 -18.90
CA GLY A 486 16.77 -36.09 -17.78
C GLY A 486 15.95 -35.10 -16.93
N ASN A 487 16.61 -34.12 -16.33
CA ASN A 487 16.00 -33.14 -15.41
C ASN A 487 15.27 -31.99 -16.16
N GLY A 488 14.63 -32.26 -17.30
CA GLY A 488 14.07 -31.24 -18.19
C GLY A 488 13.03 -30.33 -17.52
N GLU A 489 12.15 -30.89 -16.69
CA GLU A 489 11.17 -30.10 -15.94
C GLU A 489 11.83 -29.14 -14.91
N GLN A 490 12.94 -29.56 -14.29
CA GLN A 490 13.68 -28.73 -13.36
C GLN A 490 14.42 -27.60 -14.08
N ILE A 491 15.06 -27.89 -15.21
CA ILE A 491 15.74 -26.89 -16.04
C ILE A 491 14.73 -25.87 -16.55
N PHE A 492 13.54 -26.31 -17.00
CA PHE A 492 12.47 -25.40 -17.38
C PHE A 492 12.03 -24.52 -16.22
N ALA A 493 11.78 -25.09 -15.03
CA ALA A 493 11.30 -24.33 -13.88
C ALA A 493 12.29 -23.25 -13.43
N GLU A 494 13.59 -23.58 -13.41
CA GLU A 494 14.65 -22.67 -13.00
C GLU A 494 14.93 -21.59 -14.08
N ALA A 495 14.92 -21.97 -15.37
CA ALA A 495 15.01 -21.02 -16.47
C ALA A 495 13.80 -20.06 -16.48
N ASN A 496 12.59 -20.60 -16.41
CA ASN A 496 11.35 -19.82 -16.40
C ASN A 496 11.33 -18.82 -15.23
N TYR A 497 11.76 -19.24 -14.03
CA TYR A 497 11.93 -18.36 -12.87
C TYR A 497 12.87 -17.19 -13.18
N LEU A 498 14.06 -17.47 -13.73
CA LEU A 498 15.06 -16.44 -14.04
C LEU A 498 14.57 -15.47 -15.14
N PHE A 499 14.00 -15.98 -16.23
CA PHE A 499 13.47 -15.13 -17.30
C PHE A 499 12.33 -14.22 -16.82
N GLN A 500 11.38 -14.77 -16.07
CA GLN A 500 10.29 -13.96 -15.50
C GLN A 500 10.85 -12.87 -14.58
N ARG A 501 11.73 -13.25 -13.64
CA ARG A 501 12.29 -12.32 -12.66
C ARG A 501 13.13 -11.19 -13.29
N SER A 502 13.88 -11.48 -14.35
CA SER A 502 14.76 -10.47 -14.97
C SER A 502 14.03 -9.56 -15.96
N ASN A 503 12.89 -9.97 -16.51
CA ASN A 503 12.24 -9.26 -17.62
C ASN A 503 10.86 -8.70 -17.30
N LEU A 504 10.20 -9.18 -16.24
CA LEU A 504 8.80 -8.84 -15.95
C LEU A 504 8.65 -8.16 -14.59
N THR A 505 7.66 -7.28 -14.48
CA THR A 505 7.27 -6.70 -13.20
C THR A 505 6.52 -7.73 -12.34
N PRO A 506 6.53 -7.61 -11.00
CA PRO A 506 5.80 -8.53 -10.12
C PRO A 506 4.32 -8.72 -10.49
N ALA A 507 3.63 -7.66 -10.88
CA ALA A 507 2.22 -7.75 -11.30
C ALA A 507 2.03 -8.63 -12.54
N VAL A 508 2.88 -8.47 -13.56
CA VAL A 508 2.84 -9.27 -14.79
C VAL A 508 3.24 -10.72 -14.50
N ILE A 509 4.21 -10.96 -13.62
CA ILE A 509 4.59 -12.29 -13.15
C ILE A 509 3.39 -12.99 -12.49
N ASN A 510 2.68 -12.27 -11.61
CA ASN A 510 1.51 -12.80 -10.90
C ASN A 510 0.39 -13.17 -11.87
N GLU A 511 0.09 -12.31 -12.85
CA GLU A 511 -0.92 -12.60 -13.87
C GLU A 511 -0.51 -13.77 -14.78
N LEU A 512 0.75 -13.81 -15.19
CA LEU A 512 1.32 -14.89 -16.00
C LEU A 512 1.24 -16.24 -15.28
N ASN A 513 1.40 -16.26 -13.96
CA ASN A 513 1.32 -17.46 -13.14
C ASN A 513 -0.10 -17.76 -12.60
N GLY A 514 -1.09 -16.91 -12.89
CA GLY A 514 -2.51 -17.13 -12.52
C GLY A 514 -2.87 -16.70 -11.10
N PHE A 515 -2.13 -15.74 -10.55
CA PHE A 515 -2.28 -15.19 -9.20
C PHE A 515 -2.50 -13.66 -9.22
N ASP A 516 -3.05 -13.12 -10.31
CA ASP A 516 -3.37 -11.71 -10.49
C ASP A 516 -4.31 -11.13 -9.43
N LYS A 517 -5.12 -11.97 -8.77
CA LYS A 517 -6.01 -11.55 -7.68
C LYS A 517 -5.61 -12.12 -6.32
N ALA A 518 -4.41 -12.69 -6.21
CA ALA A 518 -3.98 -13.37 -4.99
C ALA A 518 -3.49 -12.43 -3.90
N LEU A 519 -3.04 -11.23 -4.28
CA LEU A 519 -2.51 -10.20 -3.39
C LEU A 519 -3.32 -8.92 -3.57
N LEU A 520 -3.31 -8.07 -2.55
CA LEU A 520 -3.78 -6.68 -2.67
C LEU A 520 -2.93 -5.91 -3.68
N THR A 521 -3.50 -4.89 -4.31
CA THR A 521 -2.86 -4.08 -5.36
C THR A 521 -1.49 -3.52 -4.93
N GLU A 522 -1.36 -3.07 -3.68
CA GLU A 522 -0.11 -2.64 -3.06
C GLU A 522 0.97 -3.73 -3.12
N LEU A 523 0.67 -4.91 -2.57
CA LEU A 523 1.60 -6.04 -2.53
C LEU A 523 1.87 -6.63 -3.92
N GLN A 524 0.90 -6.59 -4.82
CA GLN A 524 1.04 -7.13 -6.17
C GLN A 524 2.09 -6.41 -7.02
N LYS A 525 2.33 -5.12 -6.76
CA LYS A 525 3.37 -4.33 -7.42
C LYS A 525 4.78 -4.73 -6.98
N HIS A 526 4.92 -5.27 -5.78
CA HIS A 526 6.22 -5.50 -5.14
C HIS A 526 6.58 -6.98 -4.95
N ILE A 527 5.59 -7.87 -4.80
CA ILE A 527 5.79 -9.28 -4.43
C ILE A 527 5.40 -10.20 -5.59
N PRO A 528 6.38 -10.77 -6.31
CA PRO A 528 6.10 -11.76 -7.34
C PRO A 528 5.81 -13.14 -6.73
N ILE A 529 4.95 -13.90 -7.41
CA ILE A 529 4.53 -15.25 -7.05
C ILE A 529 4.98 -16.19 -8.15
N PHE A 530 5.91 -17.07 -7.80
CA PHE A 530 6.47 -18.07 -8.71
C PHE A 530 5.93 -19.46 -8.41
N VAL A 531 5.69 -20.24 -9.46
CA VAL A 531 5.30 -21.65 -9.34
C VAL A 531 6.56 -22.51 -9.32
N ASP A 532 6.77 -23.25 -8.24
CA ASP A 532 7.85 -24.23 -8.09
C ASP A 532 7.28 -25.66 -8.07
N PRO A 533 7.50 -26.46 -9.14
CA PRO A 533 6.94 -27.80 -9.25
C PRO A 533 7.51 -28.79 -8.22
N ASN A 534 8.63 -28.46 -7.56
CA ASN A 534 9.26 -29.34 -6.57
C ASN A 534 8.61 -29.22 -5.18
N LEU A 535 7.76 -28.21 -4.98
CA LEU A 535 7.05 -28.06 -3.72
C LEU A 535 5.91 -29.07 -3.61
N PRO A 536 5.83 -29.86 -2.52
CA PRO A 536 4.80 -30.88 -2.38
C PRO A 536 3.44 -30.28 -2.03
N GLY A 537 2.36 -30.99 -2.36
CA GLY A 537 1.01 -30.65 -1.89
C GLY A 537 0.54 -29.24 -2.30
N LYS A 538 -0.12 -28.53 -1.38
CA LYS A 538 -0.52 -27.12 -1.48
C LYS A 538 0.39 -26.29 -0.57
N THR A 539 1.58 -25.98 -1.06
CA THR A 539 2.60 -25.31 -0.25
C THR A 539 2.75 -23.86 -0.72
N VAL A 540 2.80 -22.93 0.23
CA VAL A 540 3.16 -21.53 0.03
C VAL A 540 4.36 -21.23 0.90
N LYS A 541 5.48 -20.83 0.29
CA LYS A 541 6.70 -20.42 1.00
C LYS A 541 7.06 -19.00 0.64
N ILE A 542 7.39 -18.23 1.67
CA ILE A 542 7.96 -16.89 1.53
C ILE A 542 9.47 -17.06 1.37
N HIS A 543 10.01 -16.45 0.34
CA HIS A 543 11.43 -16.38 0.06
C HIS A 543 11.85 -14.92 -0.02
N TYR A 544 13.15 -14.70 0.16
CA TYR A 544 13.73 -13.39 0.00
C TYR A 544 15.17 -13.51 -0.50
N ASP A 545 15.64 -12.44 -1.13
CA ASP A 545 17.04 -12.29 -1.53
C ASP A 545 17.77 -11.32 -0.62
N VAL A 546 19.03 -11.61 -0.35
CA VAL A 546 19.90 -10.76 0.46
C VAL A 546 20.88 -10.03 -0.44
N ASN A 547 20.95 -8.70 -0.33
CA ASN A 547 21.99 -7.88 -0.93
C ASN A 547 22.71 -7.10 0.18
N GLU A 548 24.05 -7.15 0.22
CA GLU A 548 24.87 -6.52 1.27
C GLU A 548 24.31 -6.75 2.70
N ASP A 549 23.97 -8.01 3.01
CA ASP A 549 23.39 -8.44 4.30
C ASP A 549 21.99 -7.89 4.62
N MET A 550 21.20 -7.51 3.61
CA MET A 550 19.80 -7.09 3.78
C MET A 550 18.82 -7.76 2.82
N VAL A 551 17.64 -8.12 3.33
CA VAL A 551 16.48 -8.50 2.51
C VAL A 551 16.12 -7.43 1.47
N SER A 552 16.45 -7.68 0.21
CA SER A 552 16.27 -6.76 -0.91
C SER A 552 14.96 -6.98 -1.68
N HIS A 553 14.52 -8.23 -1.81
CA HIS A 553 13.32 -8.60 -2.55
C HIS A 553 12.61 -9.74 -1.82
N ILE A 554 11.31 -9.62 -1.63
CA ILE A 554 10.46 -10.65 -1.06
C ILE A 554 9.63 -11.26 -2.19
N TYR A 555 9.56 -12.59 -2.25
CA TYR A 555 8.77 -13.29 -3.26
C TYR A 555 8.16 -14.57 -2.72
N LEU A 556 7.06 -15.02 -3.32
CA LEU A 556 6.45 -16.29 -2.99
C LEU A 556 6.89 -17.38 -3.96
N LYS A 557 7.14 -18.58 -3.41
CA LYS A 557 7.16 -19.82 -4.19
C LYS A 557 5.99 -20.69 -3.76
N VAL A 558 5.16 -21.07 -4.73
CA VAL A 558 3.97 -21.88 -4.52
C VAL A 558 4.05 -23.18 -5.31
N SER A 559 3.46 -24.25 -4.79
CA SER A 559 3.37 -25.50 -5.56
C SER A 559 2.37 -25.37 -6.71
N ALA A 560 2.48 -26.25 -7.70
CA ALA A 560 1.58 -26.26 -8.87
C ALA A 560 0.10 -26.58 -8.53
N ARG A 561 -0.21 -26.98 -7.29
CA ARG A 561 -1.58 -27.27 -6.83
C ARG A 561 -2.17 -26.18 -5.94
N THR A 562 -1.40 -25.13 -5.64
CA THR A 562 -1.82 -24.01 -4.80
C THR A 562 -2.88 -23.18 -5.53
N VAL A 563 -3.94 -22.81 -4.82
CA VAL A 563 -4.97 -21.86 -5.30
C VAL A 563 -4.88 -20.55 -4.53
N VAL A 564 -5.55 -19.50 -5.03
CA VAL A 564 -5.57 -18.15 -4.41
C VAL A 564 -5.90 -18.18 -2.91
N GLN A 565 -6.85 -19.03 -2.48
CA GLN A 565 -7.23 -19.16 -1.07
C GLN A 565 -6.08 -19.64 -0.17
N ASP A 566 -5.19 -20.50 -0.68
CA ASP A 566 -4.06 -21.01 0.09
C ASP A 566 -3.04 -19.88 0.38
N ILE A 567 -2.97 -18.86 -0.49
CA ILE A 567 -2.09 -17.68 -0.34
C ILE A 567 -2.65 -16.71 0.71
N LYS A 568 -3.98 -16.58 0.84
CA LYS A 568 -4.63 -15.70 1.83
C LYS A 568 -4.16 -15.99 3.26
N SER A 569 -3.90 -17.26 3.58
CA SER A 569 -3.37 -17.67 4.90
C SER A 569 -1.99 -17.08 5.26
N ARG A 570 -1.25 -16.57 4.27
CA ARG A 570 0.08 -15.95 4.43
C ARG A 570 0.06 -14.44 4.21
N LEU A 571 -1.09 -13.87 3.86
CA LEU A 571 -1.21 -12.46 3.49
C LEU A 571 -0.76 -11.53 4.62
N GLN A 572 -1.16 -11.83 5.86
CA GLN A 572 -0.80 -11.01 7.01
C GLN A 572 0.70 -11.01 7.28
N THR A 573 1.36 -12.17 7.20
CA THR A 573 2.83 -12.26 7.30
C THR A 573 3.51 -11.45 6.19
N LEU A 574 2.98 -11.50 4.96
CA LEU A 574 3.51 -10.74 3.84
C LEU A 574 3.34 -9.23 4.02
N LYS A 575 2.18 -8.77 4.54
CA LYS A 575 1.94 -7.35 4.84
C LYS A 575 2.97 -6.85 5.86
N ILE A 576 3.13 -7.54 6.98
CA ILE A 576 4.10 -7.19 8.03
C ILE A 576 5.52 -7.17 7.45
N MET A 577 5.93 -8.21 6.72
CA MET A 577 7.25 -8.24 6.09
C MET A 577 7.45 -7.12 5.08
N HIS A 578 6.41 -6.73 4.33
CA HIS A 578 6.48 -5.62 3.39
C HIS A 578 6.69 -4.28 4.08
N HIS A 579 6.02 -4.03 5.22
CA HIS A 579 6.25 -2.82 6.02
C HIS A 579 7.69 -2.73 6.53
N TYR A 580 8.20 -3.81 7.12
CA TYR A 580 9.60 -3.87 7.53
C TYR A 580 10.56 -3.63 6.37
N TRP A 581 10.29 -4.23 5.21
CA TRP A 581 11.11 -4.01 4.01
C TRP A 581 11.11 -2.54 3.56
N ARG A 582 9.95 -1.86 3.55
CA ARG A 582 9.87 -0.42 3.22
C ARG A 582 10.69 0.44 4.18
N LEU A 583 10.59 0.16 5.48
CA LEU A 583 11.37 0.85 6.51
C LEU A 583 12.88 0.59 6.35
N ALA A 584 13.25 -0.66 6.07
CA ALA A 584 14.64 -1.05 5.82
C ALA A 584 15.23 -0.34 4.60
N GLU A 585 14.48 -0.27 3.48
CA GLU A 585 14.90 0.46 2.29
C GLU A 585 15.10 1.95 2.57
N ARG A 586 14.20 2.59 3.32
CA ARG A 586 14.38 4.01 3.70
C ARG A 586 15.62 4.21 4.57
N ILE A 587 15.87 3.32 5.54
CA ILE A 587 17.11 3.37 6.35
C ILE A 587 18.34 3.18 5.46
N ARG A 588 18.30 2.25 4.49
CA ARG A 588 19.39 2.01 3.54
C ARG A 588 19.74 3.26 2.76
N LEU A 589 18.74 3.93 2.20
CA LEU A 589 18.92 5.17 1.43
C LEU A 589 19.56 6.28 2.28
N LEU A 590 19.16 6.42 3.55
CA LEU A 590 19.77 7.38 4.47
C LEU A 590 21.24 7.05 4.76
N ILE A 591 21.54 5.77 5.04
CA ILE A 591 22.92 5.31 5.27
C ILE A 591 23.78 5.54 4.01
N GLU A 592 23.23 5.27 2.83
CA GLU A 592 23.91 5.43 1.55
C GLU A 592 24.19 6.91 1.24
N ALA A 593 23.22 7.80 1.47
CA ALA A 593 23.40 9.24 1.33
C ALA A 593 24.54 9.76 2.23
N VAL A 594 24.61 9.29 3.48
CA VAL A 594 25.70 9.65 4.41
C VAL A 594 27.05 9.14 3.91
N LYS A 595 27.11 7.90 3.38
CA LYS A 595 28.35 7.33 2.82
C LYS A 595 28.84 8.11 1.60
N GLN A 596 27.94 8.59 0.74
CA GLN A 596 28.29 9.35 -0.47
C GLN A 596 28.93 10.71 -0.16
N GLN A 597 28.53 11.37 0.94
CA GLN A 597 29.11 12.64 1.40
C GLN A 597 30.43 12.45 2.19
N GLY A 598 30.82 11.21 2.51
CA GLY A 598 32.02 10.87 3.27
C GLY A 598 31.76 10.64 4.76
N GLU A 599 32.59 9.79 5.39
CA GLU A 599 32.34 9.33 6.76
C GLU A 599 32.22 10.49 7.78
N PRO A 600 31.13 10.54 8.56
CA PRO A 600 30.97 11.57 9.58
C PRO A 600 32.01 11.43 10.69
N ARG A 601 32.49 12.59 11.19
CA ARG A 601 33.50 12.67 12.24
C ARG A 601 33.02 11.94 13.50
N VAL A 602 33.92 11.17 14.13
CA VAL A 602 33.67 10.49 15.41
C VAL A 602 33.22 11.50 16.47
N GLY A 603 32.10 11.21 17.14
CA GLY A 603 31.49 12.09 18.14
C GLY A 603 30.53 13.16 17.60
N SER A 604 30.34 13.25 16.28
CA SER A 604 29.32 14.13 15.68
C SER A 604 27.90 13.57 15.83
N LYS A 605 26.89 14.45 15.79
CA LYS A 605 25.47 14.06 15.73
C LYS A 605 25.17 13.15 14.53
N ALA A 606 25.79 13.42 13.38
CA ALA A 606 25.68 12.59 12.18
C ALA A 606 26.22 11.17 12.39
N LYS A 607 27.39 11.02 13.07
CA LYS A 607 27.95 9.69 13.37
C LYS A 607 27.08 8.94 14.38
N ALA A 608 26.51 9.62 15.37
CA ALA A 608 25.58 9.02 16.32
C ALA A 608 24.29 8.53 15.61
N ALA A 609 23.69 9.37 14.77
CA ALA A 609 22.52 9.00 13.96
C ALA A 609 22.81 7.80 13.04
N LEU A 610 23.97 7.78 12.38
CA LEU A 610 24.39 6.68 11.53
C LEU A 610 24.52 5.35 12.30
N VAL A 611 25.07 5.37 13.52
CA VAL A 611 25.20 4.18 14.37
C VAL A 611 23.82 3.66 14.80
N GLU A 612 22.89 4.54 15.17
CA GLU A 612 21.53 4.13 15.53
C GLU A 612 20.77 3.57 14.32
N LEU A 613 20.85 4.23 13.15
CA LEU A 613 20.27 3.71 11.91
C LEU A 613 20.79 2.30 11.57
N GLN A 614 22.09 2.03 11.74
CA GLN A 614 22.67 0.69 11.54
C GLN A 614 22.14 -0.36 12.54
N LYS A 615 21.86 0.03 13.79
CA LYS A 615 21.25 -0.87 14.77
C LYS A 615 19.80 -1.19 14.42
N LEU A 616 19.00 -0.16 14.09
CA LEU A 616 17.61 -0.33 13.66
C LEU A 616 17.54 -1.24 12.44
N PHE A 617 18.42 -1.01 11.46
CA PHE A 617 18.57 -1.86 10.29
C PHE A 617 18.80 -3.33 10.65
N SER A 618 19.74 -3.59 11.57
CA SER A 618 20.08 -4.95 12.00
C SER A 618 18.91 -5.64 12.73
N SER A 619 18.11 -4.89 13.49
CA SER A 619 16.89 -5.39 14.15
C SER A 619 15.85 -5.81 13.11
N ILE A 620 15.59 -4.94 12.14
CA ILE A 620 14.62 -5.20 11.06
C ILE A 620 15.03 -6.44 10.26
N ASP A 621 16.30 -6.58 9.90
CA ASP A 621 16.78 -7.74 9.14
C ASP A 621 16.58 -9.05 9.93
N ALA A 622 16.94 -9.08 11.22
CA ALA A 622 16.71 -10.23 12.08
C ALA A 622 15.21 -10.61 12.15
N ARG A 623 14.33 -9.61 12.17
CA ARG A 623 12.88 -9.81 12.19
C ARG A 623 12.35 -10.36 10.87
N LEU A 624 12.80 -9.82 9.73
CA LEU A 624 12.45 -10.33 8.41
C LEU A 624 12.87 -11.80 8.24
N GLN A 625 14.05 -12.18 8.73
CA GLN A 625 14.52 -13.56 8.74
C GLN A 625 13.64 -14.47 9.62
N GLN A 626 13.18 -13.98 10.78
CA GLN A 626 12.25 -14.69 11.67
C GLN A 626 10.91 -14.95 10.97
N PHE A 627 10.35 -13.97 10.28
CA PHE A 627 9.06 -14.12 9.57
C PHE A 627 9.15 -15.01 8.33
N ALA A 628 10.27 -14.99 7.62
CA ALA A 628 10.47 -15.84 6.46
C ALA A 628 10.55 -17.35 6.81
N THR A 629 11.03 -17.68 8.01
CA THR A 629 11.27 -19.07 8.44
C THR A 629 10.26 -19.58 9.46
N GLY A 630 9.57 -18.68 10.18
CA GLY A 630 8.61 -18.99 11.23
C GLY A 630 7.15 -19.01 10.78
N SER A 631 6.27 -19.40 11.71
CA SER A 631 4.84 -19.14 11.60
C SER A 631 4.51 -17.86 12.35
N LEU A 632 3.66 -17.01 11.79
CA LEU A 632 3.15 -15.83 12.49
C LEU A 632 2.24 -16.32 13.62
N THR A 633 2.69 -16.15 14.86
CA THR A 633 1.86 -16.33 16.06
C THR A 633 1.24 -14.99 16.45
N PRO A 634 0.05 -14.95 17.09
CA PRO A 634 -0.58 -13.69 17.50
C PRO A 634 0.35 -12.79 18.33
N LYS A 635 1.16 -13.38 19.23
CA LYS A 635 2.16 -12.63 20.01
C LYS A 635 3.20 -11.95 19.12
N LEU A 636 3.85 -12.72 18.24
CA LEU A 636 4.86 -12.20 17.31
C LEU A 636 4.30 -11.17 16.33
N GLU A 637 3.02 -11.31 15.94
CA GLU A 637 2.30 -10.32 15.15
C GLU A 637 2.21 -8.99 15.90
N ILE A 638 1.69 -9.00 17.12
CA ILE A 638 1.58 -7.81 17.96
C ILE A 638 2.93 -7.15 18.20
N GLU A 639 3.95 -7.93 18.58
CA GLU A 639 5.31 -7.43 18.77
C GLU A 639 5.83 -6.72 17.51
N ALA A 640 5.54 -7.26 16.34
CA ALA A 640 5.93 -6.64 15.08
C ALA A 640 5.17 -5.35 14.76
N LEU A 641 3.87 -5.30 15.02
CA LEU A 641 3.09 -4.07 14.83
C LEU A 641 3.63 -2.93 15.70
N ILE A 642 3.92 -3.23 16.95
CA ILE A 642 4.51 -2.30 17.91
C ILE A 642 5.87 -1.79 17.40
N GLU A 643 6.76 -2.71 17.00
CA GLU A 643 8.08 -2.34 16.48
C GLU A 643 7.98 -1.51 15.19
N ILE A 644 7.08 -1.86 14.26
CA ILE A 644 6.84 -1.06 13.04
C ILE A 644 6.37 0.35 13.38
N GLY A 645 5.42 0.49 14.32
CA GLY A 645 4.95 1.80 14.77
C GLY A 645 6.08 2.66 15.35
N GLN A 646 6.89 2.09 16.23
CA GLN A 646 8.05 2.76 16.84
C GLN A 646 9.11 3.16 15.78
N LEU A 647 9.41 2.28 14.83
CA LEU A 647 10.36 2.56 13.75
C LEU A 647 9.86 3.67 12.82
N THR A 648 8.56 3.69 12.54
CA THR A 648 7.93 4.71 11.68
C THR A 648 8.04 6.10 12.29
N GLU A 649 7.97 6.21 13.61
CA GLU A 649 8.16 7.46 14.35
C GLU A 649 9.64 7.87 14.47
N GLN A 650 10.52 6.92 14.81
CA GLN A 650 11.93 7.22 15.08
C GLN A 650 12.68 7.64 13.82
N LEU A 651 12.34 7.07 12.66
CA LEU A 651 13.09 7.26 11.42
C LEU A 651 13.12 8.72 10.92
N PRO A 652 11.99 9.46 10.88
CA PRO A 652 12.00 10.90 10.59
C PRO A 652 12.91 11.74 11.49
N VAL A 653 13.07 11.37 12.77
CA VAL A 653 13.95 12.09 13.70
C VAL A 653 15.41 12.01 13.24
N TYR A 654 15.88 10.83 12.85
CA TYR A 654 17.23 10.66 12.32
C TYR A 654 17.40 11.33 10.96
N GLU A 655 16.39 11.27 10.10
CA GLU A 655 16.39 11.99 8.82
C GLU A 655 16.55 13.50 9.05
N GLN A 656 15.80 14.08 9.99
CA GLN A 656 15.92 15.50 10.32
C GLN A 656 17.30 15.85 10.88
N VAL A 657 17.86 15.01 11.77
CA VAL A 657 19.22 15.21 12.28
C VAL A 657 20.24 15.23 11.14
N LEU A 658 20.09 14.38 10.13
CA LEU A 658 20.97 14.33 8.96
C LEU A 658 20.79 15.54 8.03
N LYS A 659 19.57 16.06 7.88
CA LYS A 659 19.28 17.33 7.18
C LYS A 659 19.94 18.51 7.89
N ASP A 660 19.75 18.63 9.20
CA ASP A 660 20.28 19.74 10.01
C ASP A 660 21.81 19.84 9.98
N VAL A 661 22.50 18.70 9.80
CA VAL A 661 23.96 18.61 9.71
C VAL A 661 24.48 18.56 8.27
N GLY A 662 23.61 18.71 7.26
CA GLY A 662 23.96 18.90 5.86
C GLY A 662 24.36 17.65 5.09
N TYR A 663 23.86 16.48 5.49
CA TYR A 663 24.09 15.20 4.79
C TYR A 663 22.95 14.80 3.86
N LEU A 664 21.79 15.44 4.02
CA LEU A 664 20.57 15.35 3.20
C LEU A 664 20.14 16.77 2.88
#